data_AF-A0A943GC08-F1
#
_entry.id   AF-A0A943GC08-F1
#
_cell.length_a   1.000
_cell.length_b   1.000
_cell.length_c   1.000
_cell.angle_alpha   90.00
_cell.angle_beta   90.00
_cell.angle_gamma   90.00
#
_symmetry.space_group_name_H-M   'P 1'
#
loop_
_entity.id
_entity.type
_entity.pdbx_description
1 polymer ?
#
loop_
_entity_poly.entity_id
_entity_poly.type
_entity_poly.pdbx_seq_one_letter_code
_entity_poly.pdbx_strand_id
1 'polypeptide(L)'
;MEKMVILDRRKKYLAGNENIPQEISDFLKSEAERIKSEECCYEEVGQDIEKLKKFYEDTLVLAKSYRTSGGEHEKSSEILKLIEERLSAGQKYFYNKTCKEYTNWWVWEIDIPMLLNDIFVLTGEDISCELMKEVIESSKYFQPDPRYSGNNEGAIYSGKIALRFSTAEHRAETVKISLIRGILTDNKEEIVLALQSLVEAWAYKDDSYSLDRNGFYRDGSFLHHGSIPYTAKYGNIILKEIGEILHLVRKTEYEKYLIGLKNFYEIIFTSFEPFFFKGGFTDMLNGRGIGNFENHDHKTGHEILNSLLLIEQDAPEEFKERIAELVKSEVEKDGFYKYFENEKSAYFYNLMKELLEKNIETKEYQDRLVICNKMNRIMRRAENYAVGIAMHSSLIGNYETRDGENKNGWFTGDGAYYLYDNDLEQYKDYWKNADYNYIPGTTEIRMDMENVDAERNPETRPLDRKNAAGLKWHYYGAAGMEYENWNGKLTSRKSWFFVSWGVIFAESNIKGKGEVYTTVANRKFKTLPEIKIDGEIFNGEEIKIKAENVEMDGKIFMFYKKTEINLKIEKKDDCLFVKIWVEHGKDPVNSSLVWGLVMNKGDMTLSEIKEKFAVTITEDKHTVKGIKCDYQINWDFKIQVQPFCVIYRKEDNRESRMYLNNY
;
A
#
# COMPACT_ATOMS: atom_id res chain seq x y z
N MET A 1 -5.70 30.22 -24.72
CA MET A 1 -6.76 29.20 -24.85
C MET A 1 -6.42 27.96 -24.03
N GLU A 2 -5.23 27.35 -24.21
CA GLU A 2 -4.86 26.13 -23.45
C GLU A 2 -4.69 26.33 -21.95
N LYS A 3 -4.05 27.41 -21.47
CA LYS A 3 -3.98 27.74 -20.03
C LYS A 3 -5.36 27.74 -19.36
N MET A 4 -6.35 28.35 -19.99
CA MET A 4 -7.72 28.39 -19.45
C MET A 4 -8.35 27.01 -19.36
N VAL A 5 -8.13 26.14 -20.36
CA VAL A 5 -8.62 24.75 -20.34
C VAL A 5 -7.99 23.97 -19.17
N ILE A 6 -6.68 24.10 -18.98
CA ILE A 6 -5.97 23.39 -17.90
C ILE A 6 -6.45 23.87 -16.52
N LEU A 7 -6.55 25.19 -16.33
CA LEU A 7 -7.04 25.77 -15.09
C LEU A 7 -8.51 25.42 -14.82
N ASP A 8 -9.36 25.38 -15.85
CA ASP A 8 -10.75 24.93 -15.73
C ASP A 8 -10.85 23.47 -15.27
N ARG A 9 -10.08 22.56 -15.87
CA ARG A 9 -10.00 21.16 -15.41
C ARG A 9 -9.57 21.06 -13.95
N ARG A 10 -8.56 21.83 -13.54
CA ARG A 10 -8.10 21.86 -12.14
C ARG A 10 -9.18 22.39 -11.19
N LYS A 11 -9.86 23.49 -11.57
CA LYS A 11 -10.98 24.05 -10.77
C LYS A 11 -12.09 23.02 -10.58
N LYS A 12 -12.49 22.32 -11.64
CA LYS A 12 -13.51 21.26 -11.60
C LYS A 12 -13.12 20.09 -10.70
N TYR A 13 -11.85 19.67 -10.76
CA TYR A 13 -11.32 18.64 -9.87
C TYR A 13 -11.36 19.09 -8.39
N LEU A 14 -11.01 20.34 -8.10
CA LEU A 14 -10.89 20.86 -6.72
C LEU A 14 -12.23 21.23 -6.06
N ALA A 15 -13.17 21.78 -6.83
CA ALA A 15 -14.40 22.39 -6.33
C ALA A 15 -15.70 21.78 -6.92
N GLY A 16 -15.59 20.85 -7.87
CA GLY A 16 -16.75 20.29 -8.57
C GLY A 16 -17.32 21.20 -9.67
N ASN A 17 -18.49 20.82 -10.19
CA ASN A 17 -19.27 21.59 -11.18
C ASN A 17 -20.52 22.24 -10.51
N GLU A 18 -21.45 22.80 -11.28
CA GLU A 18 -22.66 23.54 -10.84
C GLU A 18 -23.58 22.81 -9.83
N ASN A 19 -23.40 21.50 -9.59
CA ASN A 19 -24.24 20.70 -8.69
C ASN A 19 -23.38 19.99 -7.62
N ILE A 20 -22.93 20.73 -6.61
CA ILE A 20 -22.27 20.12 -5.45
C ILE A 20 -23.32 19.56 -4.46
N PRO A 21 -23.10 18.38 -3.86
CA PRO A 21 -23.93 17.84 -2.78
C PRO A 21 -24.11 18.83 -1.62
N GLN A 22 -25.31 18.89 -1.05
CA GLN A 22 -25.63 19.79 0.06
C GLN A 22 -24.69 19.60 1.25
N GLU A 23 -24.33 18.36 1.58
CA GLU A 23 -23.39 18.05 2.66
C GLU A 23 -22.01 18.70 2.47
N ILE A 24 -21.52 18.75 1.22
CA ILE A 24 -20.25 19.40 0.89
C ILE A 24 -20.40 20.92 1.00
N SER A 25 -21.54 21.47 0.53
CA SER A 25 -21.85 22.90 0.69
C SER A 25 -21.88 23.30 2.16
N ASP A 26 -22.55 22.50 2.99
CA ASP A 26 -22.72 22.74 4.43
C ASP A 26 -21.38 22.63 5.17
N PHE A 27 -20.55 21.65 4.80
CA PHE A 27 -19.19 21.51 5.31
C PHE A 27 -18.33 22.74 4.98
N LEU A 28 -18.28 23.16 3.72
CA LEU A 28 -17.48 24.32 3.30
C LEU A 28 -17.95 25.60 3.99
N LYS A 29 -19.26 25.77 4.17
CA LYS A 29 -19.84 26.86 4.95
C LYS A 29 -19.38 26.81 6.41
N SER A 30 -19.57 25.68 7.08
CA SER A 30 -19.21 25.51 8.49
C SER A 30 -17.73 25.81 8.74
N GLU A 31 -16.84 25.29 7.88
CA GLU A 31 -15.42 25.52 8.01
C GLU A 31 -15.03 26.98 7.70
N ALA A 32 -15.65 27.61 6.70
CA ALA A 32 -15.39 29.03 6.41
C ALA A 32 -15.78 29.92 7.59
N GLU A 33 -16.93 29.67 8.25
CA GLU A 33 -17.35 30.39 9.44
C GLU A 33 -16.43 30.14 10.64
N ARG A 34 -15.99 28.89 10.84
CA ARG A 34 -14.97 28.56 11.87
C ARG A 34 -13.73 29.41 11.65
N ILE A 35 -13.16 29.38 10.44
CA ILE A 35 -11.90 30.08 10.12
C ILE A 35 -12.06 31.60 10.28
N LYS A 36 -13.20 32.18 9.89
CA LYS A 36 -13.51 33.60 10.10
C LYS A 36 -13.52 33.99 11.58
N SER A 37 -13.97 33.09 12.44
CA SER A 37 -14.08 33.34 13.89
C SER A 37 -12.76 33.12 14.65
N GLU A 38 -11.76 32.49 14.03
CA GLU A 38 -10.49 32.17 14.68
C GLU A 38 -9.55 33.37 14.74
N GLU A 39 -9.14 33.75 15.95
CA GLU A 39 -8.00 34.65 16.13
C GLU A 39 -6.69 33.90 15.84
N CYS A 40 -5.93 34.35 14.84
CA CYS A 40 -4.68 33.71 14.44
C CYS A 40 -3.46 34.49 14.95
N CYS A 41 -2.69 33.88 15.87
CA CYS A 41 -1.40 34.42 16.29
C CYS A 41 -0.29 34.01 15.30
N TYR A 42 -0.05 34.85 14.28
CA TYR A 42 0.85 34.53 13.18
C TYR A 42 2.31 34.23 13.60
N GLU A 43 2.78 34.80 14.71
CA GLU A 43 4.16 34.59 15.20
C GLU A 43 4.40 33.16 15.70
N GLU A 44 3.35 32.49 16.21
CA GLU A 44 3.43 31.11 16.68
C GLU A 44 3.27 30.10 15.53
N VAL A 45 2.52 30.46 14.48
CA VAL A 45 2.25 29.57 13.34
C VAL A 45 3.54 29.12 12.67
N GLY A 46 4.51 30.02 12.48
CA GLY A 46 5.78 29.69 11.83
C GLY A 46 6.73 28.79 12.63
N GLN A 47 6.43 28.56 13.91
CA GLN A 47 7.27 27.77 14.81
C GLN A 47 6.75 26.33 14.99
N ASP A 48 5.51 26.08 14.58
CA ASP A 48 4.82 24.81 14.72
C ASP A 48 4.35 24.34 13.34
N ILE A 49 4.91 23.22 12.89
CA ILE A 49 4.67 22.71 11.54
C ILE A 49 3.23 22.28 11.29
N GLU A 50 2.53 21.80 12.33
CA GLU A 50 1.13 21.39 12.23
C GLU A 50 0.23 22.63 12.12
N LYS A 51 0.52 23.68 12.90
CA LYS A 51 -0.19 24.97 12.77
C LYS A 51 0.07 25.61 11.40
N LEU A 52 1.32 25.56 10.92
CA LEU A 52 1.71 26.07 9.61
C LEU A 52 0.97 25.36 8.48
N LYS A 53 0.92 24.03 8.52
CA LYS A 53 0.18 23.22 7.56
C LYS A 53 -1.31 23.56 7.58
N LYS A 54 -1.92 23.52 8.77
CA LYS A 54 -3.35 23.82 8.97
C LYS A 54 -3.71 25.21 8.47
N PHE A 55 -2.82 26.18 8.62
CA PHE A 55 -3.03 27.55 8.14
C PHE A 55 -3.29 27.62 6.62
N TYR A 56 -2.49 26.91 5.83
CA TYR A 56 -2.65 26.88 4.38
C TYR A 56 -3.80 25.96 3.94
N GLU A 57 -4.06 24.86 4.65
CA GLU A 57 -5.24 24.01 4.43
C GLU A 57 -6.53 24.82 4.63
N ASP A 58 -6.63 25.60 5.70
CA ASP A 58 -7.76 26.50 5.95
C ASP A 58 -7.90 27.57 4.87
N THR A 59 -6.79 28.10 4.39
CA THR A 59 -6.81 29.07 3.29
C THR A 59 -7.31 28.44 1.99
N LEU A 60 -6.99 27.17 1.73
CA LEU A 60 -7.54 26.41 0.61
C LEU A 60 -9.04 26.13 0.79
N VAL A 61 -9.51 25.84 2.01
CA VAL A 61 -10.95 25.68 2.29
C VAL A 61 -11.70 26.98 1.98
N LEU A 62 -11.16 28.14 2.39
CA LEU A 62 -11.73 29.44 2.02
C LEU A 62 -11.75 29.63 0.50
N ALA A 63 -10.67 29.28 -0.21
CA ALA A 63 -10.61 29.39 -1.67
C ALA A 63 -11.62 28.47 -2.38
N LYS A 64 -11.85 27.26 -1.85
CA LYS A 64 -12.92 26.37 -2.33
C LYS A 64 -14.29 26.98 -2.08
N SER A 65 -14.54 27.46 -0.86
CA SER A 65 -15.80 28.13 -0.49
C SER A 65 -16.09 29.35 -1.38
N TYR A 66 -15.06 30.13 -1.71
CA TYR A 66 -15.14 31.28 -2.63
C TYR A 66 -15.49 30.89 -4.07
N ARG A 67 -14.96 29.76 -4.57
CA ARG A 67 -15.10 29.38 -5.99
C ARG A 67 -16.28 28.45 -6.26
N THR A 68 -16.76 27.73 -5.26
CA THR A 68 -17.80 26.71 -5.42
C THR A 68 -19.13 27.34 -5.84
N SER A 69 -19.62 26.97 -7.03
CA SER A 69 -20.85 27.53 -7.57
C SER A 69 -22.09 27.12 -6.78
N GLY A 70 -22.99 28.08 -6.54
CA GLY A 70 -24.19 27.89 -5.73
C GLY A 70 -23.94 27.85 -4.21
N GLY A 71 -22.69 27.94 -3.77
CA GLY A 71 -22.33 28.04 -2.36
C GLY A 71 -22.60 29.43 -1.78
N GLU A 72 -22.81 29.52 -0.46
CA GLU A 72 -23.12 30.77 0.25
C GLU A 72 -22.06 31.87 0.07
N HIS A 73 -20.80 31.46 -0.07
CA HIS A 73 -19.67 32.36 -0.19
C HIS A 73 -19.14 32.51 -1.62
N GLU A 74 -19.88 32.03 -2.62
CA GLU A 74 -19.48 32.15 -4.03
C GLU A 74 -19.16 33.62 -4.37
N LYS A 75 -17.92 33.86 -4.79
CA LYS A 75 -17.40 35.19 -5.16
C LYS A 75 -17.57 36.26 -4.06
N SER A 76 -17.64 35.86 -2.80
CA SER A 76 -17.73 36.79 -1.66
C SER A 76 -16.47 37.66 -1.55
N SER A 77 -16.65 38.98 -1.54
CA SER A 77 -15.53 39.93 -1.35
C SER A 77 -14.91 39.84 0.05
N GLU A 78 -15.69 39.46 1.07
CA GLU A 78 -15.21 39.23 2.43
C GLU A 78 -14.24 38.04 2.47
N ILE A 79 -14.63 36.91 1.86
CA ILE A 79 -13.79 35.71 1.82
C ILE A 79 -12.53 35.93 0.99
N LEU A 80 -12.64 36.60 -0.16
CA LEU A 80 -11.47 36.95 -0.97
C LEU A 80 -10.48 37.81 -0.18
N LYS A 81 -10.97 38.83 0.53
CA LYS A 81 -10.12 39.68 1.37
C LYS A 81 -9.45 38.88 2.49
N LEU A 82 -10.17 37.97 3.13
CA LEU A 82 -9.59 37.11 4.16
C LEU A 82 -8.49 36.19 3.60
N ILE A 83 -8.67 35.65 2.39
CA ILE A 83 -7.63 34.87 1.70
C ILE A 83 -6.39 35.74 1.46
N GLU A 84 -6.56 36.96 0.95
CA GLU A 84 -5.45 37.89 0.72
C GLU A 84 -4.73 38.29 2.01
N GLU A 85 -5.46 38.57 3.08
CA GLU A 85 -4.90 38.88 4.41
C GLU A 85 -4.08 37.72 4.95
N ARG A 86 -4.58 36.49 4.82
CA ARG A 86 -3.87 35.27 5.25
C ARG A 86 -2.61 35.01 4.43
N LEU A 87 -2.68 35.13 3.11
CA LEU A 87 -1.51 34.95 2.23
C LEU A 87 -0.45 36.02 2.51
N SER A 88 -0.86 37.27 2.72
CA SER A 88 0.03 38.38 3.11
C SER A 88 0.69 38.11 4.47
N ALA A 89 -0.06 37.57 5.43
CA ALA A 89 0.48 37.19 6.74
C ALA A 89 1.50 36.04 6.62
N GLY A 90 1.19 34.99 5.85
CA GLY A 90 2.13 33.90 5.62
C GLY A 90 3.44 34.39 5.01
N GLN A 91 3.35 35.22 3.97
CA GLN A 91 4.51 35.86 3.35
C GLN A 91 5.32 36.70 4.34
N LYS A 92 4.66 37.46 5.21
CA LYS A 92 5.33 38.31 6.19
C LYS A 92 6.03 37.52 7.31
N TYR A 93 5.38 36.48 7.83
CA TYR A 93 5.77 35.89 9.11
C TYR A 93 6.50 34.55 8.98
N PHE A 94 6.11 33.67 8.05
CA PHE A 94 6.54 32.26 8.15
C PHE A 94 6.71 31.48 6.85
N TYR A 95 6.44 32.04 5.67
CA TYR A 95 6.72 31.37 4.41
C TYR A 95 7.27 32.35 3.37
N ASN A 96 8.54 32.73 3.55
CA ASN A 96 9.26 33.60 2.64
C ASN A 96 10.73 33.18 2.47
N LYS A 97 11.42 33.86 1.56
CA LYS A 97 12.82 33.54 1.16
C LYS A 97 13.85 33.61 2.29
N THR A 98 13.50 34.20 3.44
CA THR A 98 14.40 34.29 4.61
C THR A 98 14.12 33.24 5.67
N CYS A 99 13.02 32.50 5.52
CA CYS A 99 12.62 31.46 6.46
C CYS A 99 13.51 30.23 6.33
N LYS A 100 13.68 29.54 7.46
CA LYS A 100 14.40 28.28 7.58
C LYS A 100 13.39 27.14 7.61
N GLU A 101 13.76 26.00 7.04
CA GLU A 101 12.94 24.81 7.13
C GLU A 101 13.14 24.18 8.52
N TYR A 102 12.15 24.33 9.39
CA TYR A 102 12.16 23.67 10.68
C TYR A 102 11.46 22.32 10.57
N THR A 103 12.02 21.30 11.25
CA THR A 103 11.44 19.96 11.40
C THR A 103 11.30 19.20 10.07
N ASN A 104 10.07 18.96 9.59
CA ASN A 104 9.81 18.18 8.38
C ASN A 104 9.90 19.06 7.12
N TRP A 105 11.01 18.95 6.38
CA TRP A 105 11.24 19.64 5.10
C TRP A 105 10.09 19.49 4.09
N TRP A 106 9.41 18.35 4.08
CA TRP A 106 8.37 18.03 3.10
C TRP A 106 7.20 19.02 3.18
N VAL A 107 6.89 19.56 4.36
CA VAL A 107 5.80 20.55 4.48
C VAL A 107 6.16 21.85 3.75
N TRP A 108 7.41 22.28 3.85
CA TRP A 108 7.92 23.53 3.27
C TRP A 108 8.08 23.46 1.76
N GLU A 109 8.59 22.34 1.28
CA GLU A 109 8.96 22.15 -0.12
C GLU A 109 7.84 21.50 -0.97
N ILE A 110 6.89 20.78 -0.33
CA ILE A 110 5.84 20.03 -1.03
C ILE A 110 4.43 20.49 -0.65
N ASP A 111 4.00 20.32 0.60
CA ASP A 111 2.62 20.60 1.01
C ASP A 111 2.23 22.06 0.72
N ILE A 112 2.97 23.02 1.28
CA ILE A 112 2.63 24.44 1.17
C ILE A 112 2.64 24.90 -0.31
N PRO A 113 3.68 24.62 -1.13
CA PRO A 113 3.63 24.92 -2.56
C PRO A 113 2.43 24.33 -3.29
N MET A 114 2.04 23.10 -2.97
CA MET A 114 0.90 22.43 -3.60
C MET A 114 -0.44 23.10 -3.19
N LEU A 115 -0.60 23.42 -1.90
CA LEU A 115 -1.76 24.17 -1.39
C LEU A 115 -1.84 25.58 -2.00
N LEU A 116 -0.72 26.30 -2.08
CA LEU A 116 -0.64 27.62 -2.69
C LEU A 116 -1.04 27.61 -4.16
N ASN A 117 -0.56 26.63 -4.92
CA ASN A 117 -0.95 26.44 -6.31
C ASN A 117 -2.46 26.26 -6.45
N ASP A 118 -3.08 25.41 -5.62
CA ASP A 118 -4.52 25.17 -5.66
C ASP A 118 -5.33 26.40 -5.20
N ILE A 119 -4.87 27.14 -4.19
CA ILE A 119 -5.44 28.43 -3.79
C ILE A 119 -5.46 29.38 -4.99
N PHE A 120 -4.33 29.57 -5.67
CA PHE A 120 -4.24 30.48 -6.82
C PHE A 120 -5.00 29.99 -8.05
N VAL A 121 -5.15 28.69 -8.26
CA VAL A 121 -6.03 28.18 -9.32
C VAL A 121 -7.48 28.59 -9.03
N LEU A 122 -7.92 28.50 -7.77
CA LEU A 122 -9.29 28.81 -7.38
C LEU A 122 -9.56 30.31 -7.34
N THR A 123 -8.68 31.12 -6.75
CA THR A 123 -8.87 32.59 -6.63
C THR A 123 -8.43 33.35 -7.87
N GLY A 124 -7.38 32.90 -8.55
CA GLY A 124 -6.95 33.32 -9.89
C GLY A 124 -7.14 34.80 -10.21
N GLU A 125 -7.96 35.08 -11.21
CA GLU A 125 -8.21 36.43 -11.77
C GLU A 125 -8.69 37.48 -10.76
N ASP A 126 -9.14 37.05 -9.58
CA ASP A 126 -9.74 37.90 -8.56
C ASP A 126 -8.72 38.38 -7.50
N ILE A 127 -7.58 37.71 -7.35
CA ILE A 127 -6.57 38.05 -6.32
C ILE A 127 -5.56 39.11 -6.81
N SER A 128 -5.02 39.92 -5.89
CA SER A 128 -3.92 40.86 -6.23
C SER A 128 -2.77 40.17 -6.96
N CYS A 129 -2.45 40.68 -8.15
CA CYS A 129 -1.35 40.21 -8.98
C CYS A 129 0.01 40.36 -8.28
N GLU A 130 0.19 41.46 -7.52
CA GLU A 130 1.40 41.71 -6.73
C GLU A 130 1.58 40.67 -5.63
N LEU A 131 0.51 40.40 -4.86
CA LEU A 131 0.54 39.40 -3.79
C LEU A 131 0.78 37.99 -4.34
N MET A 132 0.07 37.60 -5.41
CA MET A 132 0.27 36.31 -6.07
C MET A 132 1.71 36.14 -6.54
N LYS A 133 2.28 37.15 -7.19
CA LYS A 133 3.67 37.12 -7.66
C LYS A 133 4.65 36.97 -6.49
N GLU A 134 4.45 37.70 -5.41
CA GLU A 134 5.32 37.65 -4.23
C GLU A 134 5.29 36.26 -3.55
N VAL A 135 4.11 35.69 -3.36
CA VAL A 135 3.95 34.36 -2.74
C VAL A 135 4.48 33.24 -3.65
N ILE A 136 4.25 33.33 -4.97
CA ILE A 136 4.82 32.38 -5.94
C ILE A 136 6.35 32.41 -5.91
N GLU A 137 6.95 33.59 -5.75
CA GLU A 137 8.40 33.73 -5.62
C GLU A 137 8.94 33.04 -4.36
N SER A 138 8.18 33.03 -3.26
CA SER A 138 8.51 32.24 -2.06
C SER A 138 8.36 30.74 -2.30
N SER A 139 7.26 30.30 -2.92
CA SER A 139 7.08 28.89 -3.32
C SER A 139 8.22 28.40 -4.23
N LYS A 140 8.65 29.24 -5.18
CA LYS A 140 9.78 28.97 -6.07
C LYS A 140 11.10 28.93 -5.33
N TYR A 141 11.29 29.74 -4.28
CA TYR A 141 12.47 29.66 -3.44
C TYR A 141 12.56 28.30 -2.74
N PHE A 142 11.48 27.81 -2.13
CA PHE A 142 11.51 26.52 -1.43
C PHE A 142 11.63 25.33 -2.39
N GLN A 143 10.91 25.38 -3.53
CA GLN A 143 10.91 24.30 -4.52
C GLN A 143 11.15 24.81 -5.94
N PRO A 144 12.40 25.18 -6.31
CA PRO A 144 12.70 25.85 -7.59
C PRO A 144 12.78 24.90 -8.79
N ASP A 145 13.07 23.62 -8.57
CA ASP A 145 13.36 22.65 -9.63
C ASP A 145 12.59 21.35 -9.40
N PRO A 146 11.81 20.84 -10.36
CA PRO A 146 11.06 19.59 -10.21
C PRO A 146 11.93 18.34 -10.08
N ARG A 147 13.26 18.48 -10.22
CA ARG A 147 14.20 17.35 -10.11
C ARG A 147 14.85 17.19 -8.76
N TYR A 148 14.75 18.21 -7.92
CA TYR A 148 15.45 18.23 -6.67
C TYR A 148 14.59 18.82 -5.56
N SER A 149 14.80 18.31 -4.36
CA SER A 149 14.32 18.87 -3.10
C SER A 149 15.52 19.44 -2.33
N GLY A 150 15.29 20.33 -1.38
CA GLY A 150 16.31 20.98 -0.57
C GLY A 150 17.23 21.90 -1.36
N ASN A 151 16.75 22.45 -2.48
CA ASN A 151 17.52 23.34 -3.37
C ASN A 151 17.35 24.81 -2.95
N ASN A 152 17.51 25.08 -1.67
CA ASN A 152 17.40 26.43 -1.09
C ASN A 152 18.30 26.55 0.16
N GLU A 153 18.61 27.78 0.57
CA GLU A 153 19.52 28.02 1.71
C GLU A 153 18.90 27.60 3.06
N GLY A 154 17.57 27.61 3.16
CA GLY A 154 16.82 27.18 4.34
C GLY A 154 16.82 25.67 4.59
N ALA A 155 17.09 24.87 3.56
CA ALA A 155 17.03 23.41 3.63
C ALA A 155 18.05 22.78 4.59
N ILE A 156 19.18 23.45 4.84
CA ILE A 156 20.22 22.98 5.77
C ILE A 156 19.72 22.84 7.21
N TYR A 157 18.63 23.54 7.56
CA TYR A 157 18.09 23.56 8.92
C TYR A 157 17.11 22.41 9.21
N SER A 158 16.66 21.69 8.17
CA SER A 158 15.76 20.53 8.31
C SER A 158 16.45 19.27 8.85
N GLY A 159 17.78 19.29 8.98
CA GLY A 159 18.58 18.12 9.34
C GLY A 159 18.72 17.07 8.21
N LYS A 160 18.22 17.36 7.00
CA LYS A 160 18.45 16.56 5.79
C LYS A 160 19.57 17.15 4.95
N ILE A 161 20.13 16.31 4.07
CA ILE A 161 21.14 16.73 3.10
C ILE A 161 20.52 17.80 2.19
N ALA A 162 21.17 18.95 2.02
CA ALA A 162 20.76 19.95 1.05
C ALA A 162 20.99 19.42 -0.38
N LEU A 163 20.08 19.77 -1.30
CA LEU A 163 20.02 19.28 -2.68
C LEU A 163 19.93 17.75 -2.80
N ARG A 164 18.70 17.24 -2.84
CA ARG A 164 18.35 15.82 -2.93
C ARG A 164 17.68 15.55 -4.26
N PHE A 165 18.12 14.53 -4.98
CA PHE A 165 17.42 14.11 -6.20
C PHE A 165 16.07 13.49 -5.83
N SER A 166 14.97 14.04 -6.37
CA SER A 166 13.62 13.56 -6.04
C SER A 166 13.31 12.28 -6.81
N THR A 167 12.89 11.21 -6.16
CA THR A 167 12.52 9.93 -6.79
C THR A 167 11.10 9.53 -6.37
N ALA A 168 10.52 8.52 -7.05
CA ALA A 168 9.22 7.95 -6.70
C ALA A 168 8.10 9.02 -6.54
N GLU A 169 7.35 9.02 -5.43
CA GLU A 169 6.26 9.96 -5.16
C GLU A 169 6.74 11.41 -5.06
N HIS A 170 7.89 11.67 -4.41
CA HIS A 170 8.44 13.02 -4.34
C HIS A 170 8.70 13.59 -5.73
N ARG A 171 9.07 12.76 -6.71
CA ARG A 171 9.18 13.21 -8.10
C ARG A 171 7.84 13.67 -8.66
N ALA A 172 6.78 12.90 -8.47
CA ALA A 172 5.47 13.24 -8.99
C ALA A 172 4.93 14.53 -8.34
N GLU A 173 5.12 14.69 -7.03
CA GLU A 173 4.73 15.88 -6.27
C GLU A 173 5.46 17.13 -6.73
N THR A 174 6.80 17.09 -6.79
CA THR A 174 7.64 18.22 -7.22
C THR A 174 7.38 18.64 -8.68
N VAL A 175 7.08 17.68 -9.55
CA VAL A 175 6.63 17.96 -10.92
C VAL A 175 5.28 18.65 -10.93
N LYS A 176 4.30 18.17 -10.18
CA LYS A 176 2.98 18.80 -10.12
C LYS A 176 3.05 20.24 -9.62
N ILE A 177 3.87 20.49 -8.59
CA ILE A 177 4.12 21.84 -8.06
C ILE A 177 4.65 22.76 -9.16
N SER A 178 5.71 22.32 -9.86
CA SER A 178 6.34 23.12 -10.91
C SER A 178 5.44 23.30 -12.13
N LEU A 179 4.66 22.27 -12.49
CA LEU A 179 3.70 22.30 -13.58
C LEU A 179 2.61 23.34 -13.35
N ILE A 180 1.91 23.26 -12.21
CA ILE A 180 0.81 24.18 -11.90
C ILE A 180 1.34 25.62 -11.74
N ARG A 181 2.48 25.80 -11.05
CA ARG A 181 3.13 27.11 -10.93
C ARG A 181 3.53 27.68 -12.30
N GLY A 182 4.08 26.85 -13.18
CA GLY A 182 4.42 27.24 -14.54
C GLY A 182 3.19 27.66 -15.36
N ILE A 183 2.07 26.95 -15.22
CA ILE A 183 0.79 27.31 -15.86
C ILE A 183 0.26 28.65 -15.31
N LEU A 184 0.28 28.84 -13.99
CA LEU A 184 -0.18 30.07 -13.35
C LEU A 184 0.62 31.30 -13.82
N THR A 185 1.94 31.13 -13.99
CA THR A 185 2.89 32.21 -14.34
C THR A 185 3.20 32.34 -15.84
N ASP A 186 2.57 31.54 -16.70
CA ASP A 186 2.88 31.47 -18.14
C ASP A 186 4.37 31.14 -18.44
N ASN A 187 5.01 30.37 -17.56
CA ASN A 187 6.41 29.97 -17.69
C ASN A 187 6.54 28.62 -18.42
N LYS A 188 6.75 28.69 -19.74
CA LYS A 188 6.83 27.50 -20.61
C LYS A 188 8.03 26.61 -20.30
N GLU A 189 9.17 27.20 -20.00
CA GLU A 189 10.40 26.46 -19.68
C GLU A 189 10.21 25.58 -18.44
N GLU A 190 9.53 26.10 -17.42
CA GLU A 190 9.23 25.37 -16.19
C GLU A 190 8.22 24.25 -16.41
N ILE A 191 7.17 24.48 -17.21
CA ILE A 191 6.21 23.44 -17.60
C ILE A 191 6.93 22.29 -18.33
N VAL A 192 7.79 22.61 -19.30
CA VAL A 192 8.53 21.60 -20.07
C VAL A 192 9.47 20.82 -19.17
N LEU A 193 10.24 21.50 -18.30
CA LEU A 193 11.14 20.85 -17.37
C LEU A 193 10.39 19.92 -16.41
N ALA A 194 9.23 20.34 -15.91
CA ALA A 194 8.39 19.54 -15.03
C ALA A 194 7.95 18.24 -15.74
N LEU A 195 7.36 18.35 -16.93
CA LEU A 195 6.84 17.18 -17.65
C LEU A 195 7.93 16.19 -18.10
N GLN A 196 9.09 16.69 -18.55
CA GLN A 196 10.22 15.84 -18.91
C GLN A 196 10.84 15.13 -17.70
N SER A 197 10.74 15.73 -16.52
CA SER A 197 11.26 15.18 -15.27
C SER A 197 10.40 14.05 -14.70
N LEU A 198 9.13 13.97 -15.12
CA LEU A 198 8.14 13.10 -14.52
C LEU A 198 8.45 11.60 -14.69
N VAL A 199 9.16 11.21 -15.75
CA VAL A 199 9.49 9.81 -16.06
C VAL A 199 10.19 9.06 -14.92
N GLU A 200 10.95 9.77 -14.07
CA GLU A 200 11.63 9.17 -12.91
C GLU A 200 10.64 8.57 -11.89
N ALA A 201 9.39 9.05 -11.85
CA ALA A 201 8.38 8.53 -10.92
C ALA A 201 7.94 7.09 -11.24
N TRP A 202 8.07 6.63 -12.49
CA TRP A 202 7.70 5.28 -12.92
C TRP A 202 8.82 4.54 -13.67
N ALA A 203 10.02 5.11 -13.72
CA ALA A 203 11.19 4.41 -14.24
C ALA A 203 11.45 3.18 -13.37
N TYR A 204 11.61 2.02 -14.00
CA TYR A 204 11.90 0.80 -13.28
C TYR A 204 13.29 0.85 -12.65
N LYS A 205 13.39 0.50 -11.38
CA LYS A 205 14.67 0.46 -10.67
C LYS A 205 15.60 -0.67 -11.10
N ASP A 206 15.07 -1.70 -11.78
CA ASP A 206 15.90 -2.75 -12.39
C ASP A 206 16.90 -2.22 -13.43
N ASP A 207 16.60 -1.07 -14.08
CA ASP A 207 17.48 -0.48 -15.10
C ASP A 207 18.43 0.59 -14.52
N SER A 208 18.32 0.86 -13.22
CA SER A 208 19.01 1.96 -12.55
C SER A 208 20.37 1.53 -12.01
N TYR A 209 21.38 2.36 -12.22
CA TYR A 209 22.68 2.23 -11.53
C TYR A 209 22.68 2.88 -10.14
N SER A 210 21.60 3.56 -9.76
CA SER A 210 21.46 4.17 -8.43
C SER A 210 21.36 3.11 -7.35
N LEU A 211 21.97 3.39 -6.20
CA LEU A 211 21.76 2.63 -4.97
C LEU A 211 20.41 2.92 -4.32
N ASP A 212 19.70 3.97 -4.78
CA ASP A 212 18.31 4.23 -4.38
C ASP A 212 17.37 3.15 -4.93
N ARG A 213 16.69 2.48 -4.01
CA ARG A 213 15.79 1.37 -4.29
C ARG A 213 14.31 1.77 -4.32
N ASN A 214 13.99 3.03 -4.02
CA ASN A 214 12.61 3.53 -3.96
C ASN A 214 11.99 3.60 -5.36
N GLY A 215 10.93 2.83 -5.63
CA GLY A 215 10.25 2.83 -6.93
C GLY A 215 9.78 1.46 -7.36
N PHE A 216 9.33 1.38 -8.62
CA PHE A 216 8.76 0.18 -9.22
C PHE A 216 9.83 -0.76 -9.80
N TYR A 217 9.55 -2.06 -9.77
CA TYR A 217 10.33 -3.13 -10.39
C TYR A 217 9.44 -3.93 -11.35
N ARG A 218 10.05 -4.58 -12.34
CA ARG A 218 9.33 -5.31 -13.40
C ARG A 218 8.55 -6.52 -12.93
N ASP A 219 8.89 -7.08 -11.78
CA ASP A 219 8.15 -8.19 -11.19
C ASP A 219 6.86 -7.74 -10.47
N GLY A 220 6.52 -6.45 -10.54
CA GLY A 220 5.36 -5.85 -9.87
C GLY A 220 5.70 -5.24 -8.52
N SER A 221 6.93 -5.41 -8.01
CA SER A 221 7.33 -4.84 -6.71
C SER A 221 7.33 -3.31 -6.72
N PHE A 222 6.98 -2.72 -5.59
CA PHE A 222 7.25 -1.31 -5.30
C PHE A 222 7.86 -1.20 -3.90
N LEU A 223 9.01 -0.54 -3.83
CA LEU A 223 9.70 -0.29 -2.57
C LEU A 223 9.68 1.20 -2.24
N HIS A 224 9.60 1.49 -0.96
CA HIS A 224 9.89 2.79 -0.40
C HIS A 224 10.74 2.64 0.87
N HIS A 225 11.29 3.74 1.38
CA HIS A 225 12.25 3.75 2.47
C HIS A 225 13.34 2.66 2.30
N GLY A 226 13.84 2.54 1.05
CA GLY A 226 14.90 1.63 0.62
C GLY A 226 14.55 0.13 0.57
N SER A 227 13.64 -0.34 1.41
CA SER A 227 13.45 -1.77 1.66
C SER A 227 12.04 -2.19 2.11
N ILE A 228 11.11 -1.24 2.22
CA ILE A 228 9.76 -1.52 2.73
C ILE A 228 8.79 -1.65 1.55
N PRO A 229 8.03 -2.75 1.44
CA PRO A 229 6.99 -2.91 0.44
C PRO A 229 5.83 -1.93 0.71
N TYR A 230 5.59 -1.02 -0.24
CA TYR A 230 4.79 0.18 0.04
C TYR A 230 3.77 0.59 -1.03
N THR A 231 3.38 -0.35 -1.88
CA THR A 231 2.50 -0.09 -3.02
C THR A 231 1.19 0.59 -2.63
N ALA A 232 0.60 0.23 -1.48
CA ALA A 232 -0.71 0.72 -1.05
C ALA A 232 -0.69 2.17 -0.54
N LYS A 233 0.47 2.65 -0.04
CA LYS A 233 0.65 4.03 0.49
C LYS A 233 1.35 4.92 -0.55
N TYR A 234 2.67 4.88 -0.60
CA TYR A 234 3.45 5.74 -1.49
C TYR A 234 3.26 5.41 -2.97
N GLY A 235 2.99 4.14 -3.32
CA GLY A 235 2.61 3.77 -4.68
C GLY A 235 1.30 4.42 -5.12
N ASN A 236 0.30 4.50 -4.24
CA ASN A 236 -0.97 5.19 -4.52
C ASN A 236 -0.76 6.70 -4.71
N ILE A 237 0.11 7.33 -3.90
CA ILE A 237 0.44 8.76 -4.09
C ILE A 237 0.97 8.99 -5.50
N ILE A 238 1.85 8.13 -6.02
CA ILE A 238 2.34 8.23 -7.41
C ILE A 238 1.18 8.16 -8.42
N LEU A 239 0.26 7.19 -8.27
CA LEU A 239 -0.90 7.08 -9.17
C LEU A 239 -1.75 8.35 -9.13
N LYS A 240 -2.05 8.86 -7.94
CA LYS A 240 -2.83 10.08 -7.73
C LYS A 240 -2.17 11.27 -8.42
N GLU A 241 -0.91 11.54 -8.11
CA GLU A 241 -0.21 12.72 -8.63
C GLU A 241 -0.02 12.66 -10.15
N ILE A 242 0.33 11.49 -10.70
CA ILE A 242 0.42 11.32 -12.17
C ILE A 242 -0.95 11.43 -12.82
N GLY A 243 -1.99 10.80 -12.25
CA GLY A 243 -3.36 10.90 -12.75
C GLY A 243 -3.83 12.34 -12.85
N GLU A 244 -3.58 13.14 -11.81
CA GLU A 244 -3.86 14.58 -11.82
C GLU A 244 -3.04 15.33 -12.89
N ILE A 245 -1.73 15.06 -13.02
CA ILE A 245 -0.90 15.69 -14.06
C ILE A 245 -1.41 15.35 -15.46
N LEU A 246 -1.71 14.07 -15.74
CA LEU A 246 -2.26 13.62 -17.02
C LEU A 246 -3.59 14.31 -17.31
N HIS A 247 -4.49 14.37 -16.33
CA HIS A 247 -5.78 15.04 -16.48
C HIS A 247 -5.63 16.51 -16.89
N LEU A 248 -4.60 17.19 -16.37
CA LEU A 248 -4.31 18.57 -16.73
C LEU A 248 -3.78 18.72 -18.15
N VAL A 249 -2.81 17.90 -18.57
CA VAL A 249 -2.02 18.18 -19.79
C VAL A 249 -2.43 17.39 -21.03
N ARG A 250 -3.18 16.30 -20.90
CA ARG A 250 -3.61 15.50 -22.05
C ARG A 250 -4.55 16.29 -22.96
N LYS A 251 -4.39 16.14 -24.28
CA LYS A 251 -5.09 16.90 -25.33
C LYS A 251 -4.73 18.40 -25.35
N THR A 252 -3.54 18.75 -24.87
CA THR A 252 -2.94 20.11 -24.95
C THR A 252 -1.59 20.05 -25.67
N GLU A 253 -0.97 21.19 -26.00
CA GLU A 253 0.35 21.23 -26.63
C GLU A 253 1.46 20.61 -25.78
N TYR A 254 1.23 20.51 -24.46
CA TYR A 254 2.20 20.04 -23.48
C TYR A 254 2.29 18.52 -23.40
N GLU A 255 1.29 17.78 -23.90
CA GLU A 255 1.27 16.31 -23.88
C GLU A 255 2.53 15.69 -24.50
N LYS A 256 3.09 16.33 -25.53
CA LYS A 256 4.29 15.85 -26.25
C LYS A 256 5.55 15.76 -25.38
N TYR A 257 5.57 16.38 -24.19
CA TYR A 257 6.69 16.34 -23.26
C TYR A 257 6.61 15.18 -22.27
N LEU A 258 5.49 14.47 -22.23
CA LEU A 258 5.37 13.23 -21.47
C LEU A 258 6.04 12.08 -22.24
N ILE A 259 6.99 11.40 -21.60
CA ILE A 259 7.76 10.32 -22.22
C ILE A 259 7.59 9.01 -21.47
N GLY A 260 7.53 7.87 -22.17
CA GLY A 260 7.51 6.56 -21.51
C GLY A 260 6.21 6.20 -20.76
N LEU A 261 5.07 6.83 -21.09
CA LEU A 261 3.77 6.57 -20.45
C LEU A 261 3.30 5.12 -20.55
N LYS A 262 3.72 4.38 -21.58
CA LYS A 262 3.37 2.96 -21.70
C LYS A 262 3.78 2.17 -20.46
N ASN A 263 4.99 2.41 -19.93
CA ASN A 263 5.46 1.72 -18.73
C ASN A 263 4.61 2.08 -17.50
N PHE A 264 4.21 3.35 -17.37
CA PHE A 264 3.32 3.80 -16.32
C PHE A 264 1.98 3.05 -16.35
N TYR A 265 1.36 2.92 -17.52
CA TYR A 265 0.10 2.17 -17.63
C TYR A 265 0.28 0.66 -17.35
N GLU A 266 1.38 0.05 -17.78
CA GLU A 266 1.65 -1.36 -17.46
C GLU A 266 1.85 -1.59 -15.95
N ILE A 267 2.46 -0.63 -15.24
CA ILE A 267 2.64 -0.68 -13.77
C ILE A 267 1.30 -0.85 -13.06
N ILE A 268 0.21 -0.24 -13.53
CA ILE A 268 -1.13 -0.43 -12.95
C ILE A 268 -1.50 -1.92 -12.92
N PHE A 269 -1.22 -2.64 -14.01
CA PHE A 269 -1.61 -4.05 -14.16
C PHE A 269 -0.60 -5.06 -13.58
N THR A 270 0.63 -4.63 -13.31
CA THR A 270 1.65 -5.47 -12.67
C THR A 270 1.74 -5.27 -11.16
N SER A 271 1.54 -4.03 -10.69
CA SER A 271 1.82 -3.64 -9.31
C SER A 271 0.56 -3.36 -8.49
N PHE A 272 -0.58 -3.03 -9.10
CA PHE A 272 -1.81 -2.72 -8.36
C PHE A 272 -2.90 -3.77 -8.57
N GLU A 273 -3.32 -3.99 -9.82
CA GLU A 273 -4.42 -4.90 -10.15
C GLU A 273 -4.35 -6.30 -9.49
N PRO A 274 -3.19 -6.96 -9.36
CA PRO A 274 -3.13 -8.31 -8.78
C PRO A 274 -3.41 -8.36 -7.27
N PHE A 275 -3.34 -7.20 -6.59
CA PHE A 275 -3.42 -7.08 -5.15
C PHE A 275 -4.79 -6.58 -4.65
N PHE A 276 -5.70 -6.33 -5.58
CA PHE A 276 -7.11 -6.13 -5.29
C PHE A 276 -7.86 -7.45 -5.08
N PHE A 277 -8.80 -7.42 -4.14
CA PHE A 277 -9.81 -8.44 -3.95
C PHE A 277 -11.10 -7.82 -3.38
N LYS A 278 -12.17 -7.82 -4.19
CA LYS A 278 -13.52 -7.34 -3.91
C LYS A 278 -13.55 -5.90 -3.37
N GLY A 279 -12.80 -5.01 -4.01
CA GLY A 279 -12.68 -3.61 -3.61
C GLY A 279 -11.59 -3.35 -2.56
N GLY A 280 -11.21 -4.34 -1.76
CA GLY A 280 -10.09 -4.25 -0.82
C GLY A 280 -8.73 -4.29 -1.51
N PHE A 281 -7.79 -3.48 -1.03
CA PHE A 281 -6.37 -3.55 -1.41
C PHE A 281 -5.54 -4.06 -0.24
N THR A 282 -4.67 -5.03 -0.48
CA THR A 282 -4.02 -5.79 0.61
C THR A 282 -3.13 -4.95 1.55
N ASP A 283 -3.30 -5.18 2.86
CA ASP A 283 -2.56 -4.51 3.93
C ASP A 283 -1.07 -4.86 3.97
N MET A 284 -0.66 -6.01 3.42
CA MET A 284 0.76 -6.43 3.41
C MET A 284 1.68 -5.50 2.58
N LEU A 285 1.09 -4.55 1.85
CA LEU A 285 1.76 -3.53 1.02
C LEU A 285 1.56 -2.10 1.57
N ASN A 286 1.06 -1.96 2.80
CA ASN A 286 0.75 -0.66 3.42
C ASN A 286 1.81 -0.22 4.45
N GLY A 287 2.90 -0.97 4.63
CA GLY A 287 3.97 -0.67 5.58
C GLY A 287 3.42 -0.27 6.96
N ARG A 288 3.87 0.85 7.52
CA ARG A 288 3.36 1.38 8.80
C ARG A 288 1.91 1.89 8.76
N GLY A 289 1.30 1.99 7.57
CA GLY A 289 -0.07 2.48 7.38
C GLY A 289 -1.13 1.63 8.08
N ILE A 290 -0.85 0.35 8.34
CA ILE A 290 -1.72 -0.53 9.16
C ILE A 290 -1.88 -0.06 10.61
N GLY A 291 -0.97 0.78 11.10
CA GLY A 291 -1.03 1.37 12.43
C GLY A 291 -1.98 2.56 12.55
N ASN A 292 -2.51 3.08 11.43
CA ASN A 292 -3.56 4.08 11.45
C ASN A 292 -4.92 3.37 11.43
N PHE A 293 -5.54 3.26 12.60
CA PHE A 293 -6.77 2.48 12.76
C PHE A 293 -8.03 3.14 12.15
N GLU A 294 -7.95 4.38 11.67
CA GLU A 294 -9.01 5.01 10.87
C GLU A 294 -8.99 4.54 9.40
N ASN A 295 -7.95 3.79 9.02
CA ASN A 295 -7.79 3.18 7.70
C ASN A 295 -7.94 1.66 7.77
N HIS A 296 -8.36 1.09 6.65
CA HIS A 296 -8.43 -0.35 6.41
C HIS A 296 -8.32 -0.61 4.90
N ASP A 297 -8.07 -1.87 4.55
CA ASP A 297 -7.89 -2.37 3.18
C ASP A 297 -8.90 -1.85 2.15
N HIS A 298 -10.19 -1.83 2.46
CA HIS A 298 -11.24 -1.32 1.56
C HIS A 298 -11.22 0.21 1.37
N LYS A 299 -10.89 0.99 2.42
CA LYS A 299 -10.72 2.44 2.27
C LYS A 299 -9.50 2.76 1.40
N THR A 300 -8.40 2.03 1.60
CA THR A 300 -7.22 2.13 0.75
C THR A 300 -7.52 1.71 -0.70
N GLY A 301 -8.29 0.65 -0.89
CA GLY A 301 -8.77 0.23 -2.20
C GLY A 301 -9.61 1.30 -2.90
N HIS A 302 -10.56 1.92 -2.20
CA HIS A 302 -11.35 3.04 -2.68
C HIS A 302 -10.49 4.20 -3.18
N GLU A 303 -9.48 4.61 -2.41
CA GLU A 303 -8.56 5.68 -2.80
C GLU A 303 -7.75 5.34 -4.06
N ILE A 304 -7.26 4.10 -4.19
CA ILE A 304 -6.55 3.66 -5.39
C ILE A 304 -7.49 3.62 -6.59
N LEU A 305 -8.73 3.13 -6.42
CA LEU A 305 -9.73 3.08 -7.49
C LEU A 305 -10.07 4.49 -8.01
N ASN A 306 -10.10 5.51 -7.14
CA ASN A 306 -10.23 6.90 -7.57
C ASN A 306 -9.05 7.38 -8.42
N SER A 307 -7.82 7.09 -7.98
CA SER A 307 -6.62 7.41 -8.77
C SER A 307 -6.69 6.77 -10.16
N LEU A 308 -7.10 5.50 -10.24
CA LEU A 308 -7.26 4.77 -11.50
C LEU A 308 -8.40 5.33 -12.36
N LEU A 309 -9.54 5.70 -11.77
CA LEU A 309 -10.67 6.31 -12.46
C LEU A 309 -10.30 7.66 -13.10
N LEU A 310 -9.45 8.45 -12.45
CA LEU A 310 -8.93 9.69 -13.05
C LEU A 310 -7.99 9.40 -14.22
N ILE A 311 -7.08 8.44 -14.06
CA ILE A 311 -6.15 8.03 -15.11
C ILE A 311 -6.89 7.52 -16.36
N GLU A 312 -8.00 6.78 -16.17
CA GLU A 312 -8.85 6.24 -17.25
C GLU A 312 -9.35 7.34 -18.20
N GLN A 313 -9.68 8.54 -17.70
CA GLN A 313 -10.27 9.60 -18.50
C GLN A 313 -9.42 10.00 -19.70
N ASP A 314 -8.09 10.00 -19.51
CA ASP A 314 -7.13 10.52 -20.48
C ASP A 314 -6.10 9.47 -20.95
N ALA A 315 -6.30 8.20 -20.59
CA ALA A 315 -5.52 7.07 -21.08
C ALA A 315 -5.75 6.80 -22.59
N PRO A 316 -4.75 6.25 -23.30
CA PRO A 316 -4.95 5.66 -24.64
C PRO A 316 -5.96 4.53 -24.60
N GLU A 317 -6.69 4.31 -25.70
CA GLU A 317 -7.84 3.37 -25.76
C GLU A 317 -7.55 1.98 -25.18
N GLU A 318 -6.41 1.39 -25.55
CA GLU A 318 -5.95 0.08 -25.06
C GLU A 318 -5.92 -0.01 -23.52
N PHE A 319 -5.45 1.04 -22.85
CA PHE A 319 -5.36 1.08 -21.39
C PHE A 319 -6.64 1.59 -20.76
N LYS A 320 -7.34 2.51 -21.43
CA LYS A 320 -8.61 3.08 -20.98
C LYS A 320 -9.64 1.99 -20.71
N GLU A 321 -9.87 1.10 -21.68
CA GLU A 321 -10.83 -0.01 -21.53
C GLU A 321 -10.43 -0.93 -20.37
N ARG A 322 -9.15 -1.32 -20.29
CA ARG A 322 -8.64 -2.22 -19.23
C ARG A 322 -8.74 -1.60 -17.83
N ILE A 323 -8.49 -0.30 -17.69
CA ILE A 323 -8.62 0.41 -16.41
C ILE A 323 -10.10 0.55 -16.04
N ALA A 324 -10.96 0.91 -17.00
CA ALA A 324 -12.40 1.01 -16.80
C ALA A 324 -13.01 -0.33 -16.32
N GLU A 325 -12.63 -1.44 -16.96
CA GLU A 325 -13.01 -2.79 -16.56
C GLU A 325 -12.55 -3.13 -15.14
N LEU A 326 -11.29 -2.82 -14.79
CA LEU A 326 -10.75 -3.05 -13.45
C LEU A 326 -11.54 -2.27 -12.40
N VAL A 327 -11.70 -0.97 -12.60
CA VAL A 327 -12.37 -0.09 -11.63
C VAL A 327 -13.82 -0.54 -11.43
N LYS A 328 -14.58 -0.72 -12.53
CA LYS A 328 -15.96 -1.20 -12.46
C LYS A 328 -16.05 -2.55 -11.74
N SER A 329 -15.17 -3.48 -12.10
CA SER A 329 -15.17 -4.85 -11.56
C SER A 329 -14.90 -4.92 -10.06
N GLU A 330 -14.04 -4.06 -9.52
CA GLU A 330 -13.75 -4.02 -8.08
C GLU A 330 -14.87 -3.33 -7.30
N VAL A 331 -15.41 -2.22 -7.84
CA VAL A 331 -16.52 -1.49 -7.22
C VAL A 331 -17.79 -2.32 -7.13
N GLU A 332 -18.14 -3.05 -8.20
CA GLU A 332 -19.34 -3.91 -8.20
C GLU A 332 -19.20 -5.13 -7.29
N LYS A 333 -17.97 -5.64 -7.11
CA LYS A 333 -17.70 -6.77 -6.20
C LYS A 333 -17.63 -6.36 -4.74
N ASP A 334 -17.46 -5.08 -4.43
CA ASP A 334 -17.37 -4.61 -3.05
C ASP A 334 -18.74 -4.67 -2.36
N GLY A 335 -18.92 -5.73 -1.57
CA GLY A 335 -20.09 -5.97 -0.75
C GLY A 335 -20.16 -5.10 0.50
N PHE A 336 -19.05 -4.50 0.93
CA PHE A 336 -18.86 -3.93 2.26
C PHE A 336 -18.68 -2.40 2.21
N TYR A 337 -17.68 -1.91 1.49
CA TYR A 337 -17.35 -0.49 1.41
C TYR A 337 -18.01 0.14 0.18
N LYS A 338 -19.31 0.41 0.29
CA LYS A 338 -20.11 0.92 -0.83
C LYS A 338 -19.59 2.26 -1.32
N TYR A 339 -19.18 2.30 -2.59
CA TYR A 339 -18.50 3.45 -3.19
C TYR A 339 -19.26 4.76 -2.97
N PHE A 340 -20.55 4.82 -3.34
CA PHE A 340 -21.34 6.05 -3.26
C PHE A 340 -21.71 6.50 -1.84
N GLU A 341 -21.62 5.63 -0.84
CA GLU A 341 -21.83 5.99 0.57
C GLU A 341 -20.59 6.65 1.18
N ASN A 342 -19.41 6.31 0.64
CA ASN A 342 -18.11 6.72 1.17
C ASN A 342 -17.40 7.78 0.32
N GLU A 343 -17.77 7.95 -0.95
CA GLU A 343 -17.19 8.97 -1.83
C GLU A 343 -17.62 10.39 -1.39
N LYS A 344 -16.64 11.26 -1.11
CA LYS A 344 -16.87 12.64 -0.65
C LYS A 344 -16.55 13.69 -1.72
N SER A 345 -15.99 13.31 -2.86
CA SER A 345 -15.76 14.17 -4.01
C SER A 345 -16.91 14.05 -5.01
N ALA A 346 -17.62 15.16 -5.25
CA ALA A 346 -18.65 15.23 -6.28
C ALA A 346 -18.10 14.90 -7.68
N TYR A 347 -16.82 15.18 -7.92
CA TYR A 347 -16.17 14.87 -9.19
C TYR A 347 -16.03 13.36 -9.39
N PHE A 348 -15.46 12.64 -8.42
CA PHE A 348 -15.32 11.19 -8.50
C PHE A 348 -16.65 10.46 -8.46
N TYR A 349 -17.61 10.96 -7.66
CA TYR A 349 -18.98 10.44 -7.63
C TYR A 349 -19.59 10.40 -9.04
N ASN A 350 -19.51 11.52 -9.78
CA ASN A 350 -20.08 11.60 -11.11
C ASN A 350 -19.31 10.75 -12.13
N LEU A 351 -17.97 10.75 -12.09
CA LEU A 351 -17.17 9.89 -12.97
C LEU A 351 -17.48 8.40 -12.76
N MET A 352 -17.66 7.98 -11.49
CA MET A 352 -18.00 6.59 -11.20
C MET A 352 -19.39 6.25 -11.71
N LYS A 353 -20.37 7.14 -11.51
CA LYS A 353 -21.72 6.97 -12.04
C LYS A 353 -21.70 6.78 -13.56
N GLU A 354 -20.97 7.64 -14.28
CA GLU A 354 -20.79 7.53 -15.73
C GLU A 354 -20.14 6.20 -16.12
N LEU A 355 -19.11 5.75 -15.40
CA LEU A 355 -18.45 4.46 -15.65
C LEU A 355 -19.41 3.28 -15.46
N LEU A 356 -20.21 3.27 -14.40
CA LEU A 356 -21.15 2.18 -14.11
C LEU A 356 -22.30 2.11 -15.12
N GLU A 357 -22.68 3.24 -15.73
CA GLU A 357 -23.66 3.29 -16.83
C GLU A 357 -23.11 2.72 -18.15
N LYS A 358 -21.79 2.58 -18.32
CA LYS A 358 -21.19 1.97 -19.51
C LYS A 358 -21.47 0.46 -19.54
N ASN A 359 -21.72 -0.06 -20.75
CA ASN A 359 -21.89 -1.49 -21.01
C ASN A 359 -20.53 -2.23 -21.04
N ILE A 360 -19.90 -2.31 -19.88
CA ILE A 360 -18.65 -3.05 -19.61
C ILE A 360 -18.99 -4.22 -18.69
N GLU A 361 -18.55 -5.42 -19.03
CA GLU A 361 -18.83 -6.63 -18.26
C GLU A 361 -17.93 -6.71 -17.01
N THR A 362 -18.52 -7.06 -15.87
CA THR A 362 -17.79 -7.33 -14.63
C THR A 362 -16.94 -8.59 -14.80
N LYS A 363 -15.63 -8.51 -14.57
CA LYS A 363 -14.73 -9.67 -14.71
C LYS A 363 -14.71 -10.51 -13.45
N GLU A 364 -15.02 -11.80 -13.57
CA GLU A 364 -14.81 -12.74 -12.48
C GLU A 364 -13.32 -12.95 -12.17
N TYR A 365 -13.01 -13.25 -10.90
CA TYR A 365 -11.64 -13.57 -10.53
C TYR A 365 -11.22 -14.91 -11.09
N GLN A 366 -10.07 -14.90 -11.74
CA GLN A 366 -9.42 -16.10 -12.25
C GLN A 366 -8.25 -16.51 -11.38
N ASP A 367 -7.87 -17.78 -11.49
CA ASP A 367 -6.72 -18.31 -10.81
C ASP A 367 -5.43 -17.63 -11.26
N ARG A 368 -4.83 -16.85 -10.36
CA ARG A 368 -3.59 -16.11 -10.60
C ARG A 368 -2.67 -16.15 -9.40
N LEU A 369 -1.38 -16.34 -9.65
CA LEU A 369 -0.31 -16.18 -8.68
C LEU A 369 0.65 -15.09 -9.16
N VAL A 370 0.98 -14.15 -8.29
CA VAL A 370 2.01 -13.12 -8.52
C VAL A 370 3.08 -13.28 -7.44
N ILE A 371 4.34 -13.31 -7.86
CA ILE A 371 5.50 -13.40 -6.98
C ILE A 371 6.38 -12.18 -7.27
N CYS A 372 6.44 -11.29 -6.29
CA CYS A 372 7.23 -10.07 -6.34
C CYS A 372 8.48 -10.30 -5.48
N ASN A 373 9.48 -10.92 -6.08
CA ASN A 373 10.73 -11.28 -5.42
C ASN A 373 11.48 -10.05 -4.93
N LYS A 374 11.47 -8.93 -5.68
CA LYS A 374 12.15 -7.69 -5.32
C LYS A 374 11.57 -7.02 -4.08
N MET A 375 10.34 -7.32 -3.67
CA MET A 375 9.75 -6.89 -2.39
C MET A 375 9.37 -8.04 -1.44
N ASN A 376 9.77 -9.28 -1.74
CA ASN A 376 9.45 -10.46 -0.92
C ASN A 376 7.95 -10.58 -0.56
N ARG A 377 7.08 -10.36 -1.55
CA ARG A 377 5.62 -10.49 -1.42
C ARG A 377 5.06 -11.44 -2.47
N ILE A 378 4.04 -12.19 -2.08
CA ILE A 378 3.35 -13.13 -2.98
C ILE A 378 1.86 -12.93 -2.80
N MET A 379 1.10 -12.98 -3.90
CA MET A 379 -0.37 -12.93 -3.87
C MET A 379 -0.93 -14.01 -4.78
N ARG A 380 -1.73 -14.92 -4.21
CA ARG A 380 -2.55 -15.91 -4.93
C ARG A 380 -3.99 -15.44 -4.88
N ARG A 381 -4.61 -15.16 -6.02
CA ARG A 381 -6.04 -14.83 -6.13
C ARG A 381 -6.77 -15.92 -6.89
N ALA A 382 -7.87 -16.39 -6.35
CA ALA A 382 -8.82 -17.31 -6.94
C ALA A 382 -10.21 -16.66 -6.96
N GLU A 383 -11.23 -17.38 -7.44
CA GLU A 383 -12.60 -16.87 -7.57
C GLU A 383 -13.16 -16.29 -6.25
N ASN A 384 -13.01 -17.04 -5.15
CA ASN A 384 -13.65 -16.73 -3.87
C ASN A 384 -12.68 -16.42 -2.72
N TYR A 385 -11.38 -16.37 -3.00
CA TYR A 385 -10.39 -16.02 -1.99
C TYR A 385 -9.10 -15.48 -2.60
N ALA A 386 -8.31 -14.79 -1.79
CA ALA A 386 -6.91 -14.50 -2.06
C ALA A 386 -6.03 -14.74 -0.82
N VAL A 387 -4.82 -15.27 -1.04
CA VAL A 387 -3.81 -15.49 0.01
C VAL A 387 -2.55 -14.72 -0.34
N GLY A 388 -2.18 -13.79 0.53
CA GLY A 388 -0.91 -13.07 0.50
C GLY A 388 0.12 -13.71 1.43
N ILE A 389 1.41 -13.76 1.04
CA ILE A 389 2.53 -14.10 1.94
C ILE A 389 3.49 -12.93 2.01
N ALA A 390 3.76 -12.47 3.23
CA ALA A 390 4.73 -11.43 3.55
C ALA A 390 5.99 -12.06 4.13
N MET A 391 7.07 -12.00 3.36
CA MET A 391 8.41 -12.45 3.75
C MET A 391 9.34 -11.25 3.94
N HIS A 392 10.50 -11.49 4.51
CA HIS A 392 11.58 -10.51 4.58
C HIS A 392 12.92 -11.19 4.25
N SER A 393 13.97 -10.39 4.05
CA SER A 393 15.31 -10.88 3.76
C SER A 393 16.36 -9.83 4.13
N SER A 394 17.63 -10.09 3.82
CA SER A 394 18.67 -9.06 3.95
C SER A 394 18.45 -7.82 3.08
N LEU A 395 17.49 -7.85 2.14
CA LEU A 395 17.15 -6.73 1.26
C LEU A 395 15.81 -6.10 1.57
N ILE A 396 14.95 -6.74 2.36
CA ILE A 396 13.57 -6.31 2.59
C ILE A 396 13.27 -6.36 4.07
N GLY A 397 12.74 -5.26 4.61
CA GLY A 397 12.44 -5.18 6.02
C GLY A 397 11.26 -6.05 6.43
N ASN A 398 11.24 -6.49 7.69
CA ASN A 398 10.12 -7.28 8.23
C ASN A 398 8.87 -6.41 8.46
N TYR A 399 9.04 -5.22 9.02
CA TYR A 399 8.02 -4.18 9.12
C TYR A 399 8.70 -2.82 9.24
N GLU A 400 7.91 -1.76 9.34
CA GLU A 400 8.40 -0.42 9.64
C GLU A 400 7.63 0.15 10.84
N THR A 401 8.36 0.74 11.79
CA THR A 401 7.82 1.63 12.84
C THR A 401 8.51 2.97 12.76
N ARG A 402 7.76 4.03 12.48
CA ARG A 402 8.32 5.37 12.29
C ARG A 402 7.29 6.43 12.65
N ASP A 403 7.76 7.56 13.17
CA ASP A 403 6.92 8.72 13.51
C ASP A 403 5.76 8.37 14.47
N GLY A 404 5.94 7.35 15.32
CA GLY A 404 4.93 6.88 16.26
C GLY A 404 3.87 5.93 15.66
N GLU A 405 3.93 5.63 14.36
CA GLU A 405 3.02 4.70 13.69
C GLU A 405 3.51 3.24 13.79
N ASN A 406 2.58 2.28 13.80
CA ASN A 406 2.82 0.83 13.72
C ASN A 406 3.79 0.26 14.79
N LYS A 407 3.66 0.74 16.03
CA LYS A 407 4.52 0.33 17.17
C LYS A 407 4.53 -1.18 17.46
N ASN A 408 3.47 -1.89 17.05
CA ASN A 408 3.27 -3.30 17.38
C ASN A 408 3.42 -4.25 16.18
N GLY A 409 3.74 -3.74 14.98
CA GLY A 409 3.77 -4.53 13.73
C GLY A 409 4.87 -5.59 13.62
N TRP A 410 5.45 -6.02 14.75
CA TRP A 410 6.73 -6.75 14.88
C TRP A 410 6.92 -7.89 13.90
N PHE A 411 5.88 -8.71 13.70
CA PHE A 411 5.97 -9.98 12.96
C PHE A 411 5.23 -9.95 11.61
N THR A 412 4.81 -8.77 11.14
CA THR A 412 3.93 -8.63 9.94
C THR A 412 4.60 -9.02 8.62
N GLY A 413 5.92 -9.21 8.60
CA GLY A 413 6.70 -9.75 7.47
C GLY A 413 7.50 -11.01 7.79
N ASP A 414 7.24 -11.68 8.92
CA ASP A 414 8.00 -12.85 9.39
C ASP A 414 7.47 -14.16 8.81
N GLY A 415 7.13 -14.14 7.53
CA GLY A 415 6.40 -15.22 6.85
C GLY A 415 4.91 -15.21 7.15
N ALA A 416 4.37 -14.05 7.54
CA ALA A 416 2.96 -13.84 7.80
C ALA A 416 2.11 -14.10 6.54
N TYR A 417 0.91 -14.65 6.72
CA TYR A 417 -0.07 -14.76 5.64
C TYR A 417 -1.29 -13.88 5.88
N TYR A 418 -1.87 -13.41 4.78
CA TYR A 418 -3.07 -12.59 4.74
C TYR A 418 -4.12 -13.35 3.93
N LEU A 419 -5.35 -13.45 4.44
CA LEU A 419 -6.43 -14.22 3.81
C LEU A 419 -7.64 -13.32 3.60
N TYR A 420 -7.93 -13.04 2.33
CA TYR A 420 -9.11 -12.33 1.86
C TYR A 420 -10.09 -13.34 1.29
N ASP A 421 -11.37 -13.25 1.65
CA ASP A 421 -12.43 -14.13 1.18
C ASP A 421 -13.78 -13.42 1.27
N ASN A 422 -14.89 -14.15 1.42
CA ASN A 422 -16.22 -13.56 1.46
C ASN A 422 -16.52 -12.78 2.76
N ASP A 423 -15.67 -12.89 3.78
CA ASP A 423 -15.71 -11.99 4.93
C ASP A 423 -14.94 -10.71 4.62
N LEU A 424 -15.60 -9.79 3.93
CA LEU A 424 -15.02 -8.50 3.51
C LEU A 424 -14.71 -7.57 4.70
N GLU A 425 -15.27 -7.84 5.88
CA GLU A 425 -14.98 -7.07 7.09
C GLU A 425 -13.73 -7.58 7.82
N GLN A 426 -13.06 -8.64 7.34
CA GLN A 426 -11.95 -9.32 8.03
C GLN A 426 -10.86 -8.37 8.55
N TYR A 427 -10.46 -7.36 7.77
CA TYR A 427 -9.38 -6.43 8.15
C TYR A 427 -9.83 -5.07 8.67
N LYS A 428 -11.13 -4.76 8.64
CA LYS A 428 -11.70 -3.59 9.33
C LYS A 428 -11.44 -3.69 10.83
N ASP A 429 -10.80 -2.71 11.47
CA ASP A 429 -10.48 -2.75 12.92
C ASP A 429 -9.65 -3.98 13.38
N TYR A 430 -9.11 -4.79 12.46
CA TYR A 430 -8.32 -5.98 12.82
C TYR A 430 -7.05 -5.56 13.54
N TRP A 431 -6.29 -4.64 12.96
CA TRP A 431 -5.01 -4.16 13.48
C TRP A 431 -5.13 -3.41 14.82
N LYS A 432 -6.33 -2.89 15.12
CA LYS A 432 -6.63 -2.27 16.41
C LYS A 432 -6.77 -3.31 17.53
N ASN A 433 -7.36 -4.46 17.21
CA ASN A 433 -7.84 -5.43 18.21
C ASN A 433 -7.02 -6.74 18.25
N ALA A 434 -6.27 -7.05 17.20
CA ALA A 434 -5.51 -8.29 17.08
C ALA A 434 -4.38 -8.37 18.10
N ASP A 435 -4.16 -9.58 18.63
CA ASP A 435 -2.96 -9.90 19.39
C ASP A 435 -1.77 -10.10 18.44
N TYR A 436 -0.90 -9.09 18.37
CA TYR A 436 0.27 -9.07 17.48
C TYR A 436 1.32 -10.14 17.79
N ASN A 437 1.24 -10.83 18.93
CA ASN A 437 2.08 -11.99 19.18
C ASN A 437 1.68 -13.16 18.25
N TYR A 438 0.42 -13.22 17.85
CA TYR A 438 -0.12 -14.30 17.02
C TYR A 438 -0.44 -13.80 15.62
N ILE A 439 0.54 -13.23 14.90
CA ILE A 439 0.36 -12.96 13.48
C ILE A 439 0.26 -14.29 12.72
N PRO A 440 -0.77 -14.52 11.87
CA PRO A 440 -0.95 -15.80 11.20
C PRO A 440 0.25 -16.18 10.32
N GLY A 441 0.76 -17.40 10.48
CA GLY A 441 1.89 -17.96 9.70
C GLY A 441 3.28 -17.76 10.33
N THR A 442 3.40 -16.91 11.36
CA THR A 442 4.70 -16.60 11.98
C THR A 442 5.10 -17.65 13.02
N THR A 443 6.40 -17.71 13.28
CA THR A 443 7.00 -18.59 14.29
C THR A 443 7.88 -17.75 15.17
N GLU A 444 7.55 -17.64 16.44
CA GLU A 444 8.14 -16.65 17.34
C GLU A 444 8.52 -17.23 18.70
N ILE A 445 9.31 -16.46 19.44
CA ILE A 445 9.61 -16.74 20.86
C ILE A 445 8.57 -16.02 21.71
N ARG A 446 7.95 -16.74 22.65
CA ARG A 446 7.03 -16.15 23.63
C ARG A 446 7.79 -15.20 24.53
N MET A 447 7.46 -13.92 24.44
CA MET A 447 8.01 -12.86 25.30
C MET A 447 7.07 -11.66 25.31
N ASP A 448 7.27 -10.77 26.28
CA ASP A 448 6.63 -9.46 26.26
C ASP A 448 7.30 -8.58 25.20
N MET A 449 6.50 -8.11 24.25
CA MET A 449 6.91 -7.28 23.13
C MET A 449 6.56 -5.81 23.33
N GLU A 450 5.93 -5.45 24.45
CA GLU A 450 5.55 -4.07 24.72
C GLU A 450 6.79 -3.15 24.68
N ASN A 451 6.70 -2.07 23.90
CA ASN A 451 7.79 -1.12 23.67
C ASN A 451 9.08 -1.72 23.06
N VAL A 452 9.01 -2.92 22.48
CA VAL A 452 10.12 -3.52 21.74
C VAL A 452 10.12 -3.00 20.30
N ASP A 453 11.24 -2.43 19.88
CA ASP A 453 11.53 -2.18 18.48
C ASP A 453 12.14 -3.46 17.88
N ALA A 454 11.30 -4.23 17.18
CA ALA A 454 11.66 -5.47 16.50
C ALA A 454 12.03 -5.26 15.03
N GLU A 455 12.17 -4.01 14.59
CA GLU A 455 12.37 -3.70 13.17
C GLU A 455 13.67 -4.34 12.69
N ARG A 456 13.62 -4.94 11.51
CA ARG A 456 14.74 -5.41 10.72
C ARG A 456 14.65 -4.69 9.39
N ASN A 457 15.68 -3.94 9.05
CA ASN A 457 15.82 -3.34 7.73
C ASN A 457 17.30 -3.36 7.31
N PRO A 458 17.61 -3.38 6.01
CA PRO A 458 18.99 -3.49 5.53
C PRO A 458 19.91 -2.32 5.92
N GLU A 459 19.35 -1.15 6.20
CA GLU A 459 20.13 0.08 6.44
C GLU A 459 20.66 0.17 7.88
N THR A 460 19.84 -0.22 8.86
CA THR A 460 20.12 -0.02 10.29
C THR A 460 20.29 -1.32 11.06
N ARG A 461 19.65 -2.41 10.61
CA ARG A 461 19.59 -3.69 11.32
C ARG A 461 19.63 -4.86 10.33
N PRO A 462 20.72 -5.00 9.57
CA PRO A 462 20.83 -5.99 8.51
C PRO A 462 20.75 -7.41 9.07
N LEU A 463 20.22 -8.32 8.24
CA LEU A 463 20.17 -9.74 8.54
C LEU A 463 21.33 -10.49 7.88
N ASP A 464 21.90 -11.45 8.61
CA ASP A 464 22.93 -12.34 8.08
C ASP A 464 22.35 -13.33 7.07
N ARG A 465 21.11 -13.78 7.28
CA ARG A 465 20.36 -14.65 6.37
C ARG A 465 19.73 -13.84 5.24
N LYS A 466 19.98 -14.27 4.00
CA LYS A 466 19.75 -13.42 2.81
C LYS A 466 18.61 -13.88 1.91
N ASN A 467 18.01 -15.02 2.22
CA ASN A 467 17.36 -15.83 1.19
C ASN A 467 15.85 -15.88 1.38
N ALA A 468 15.13 -15.07 0.60
CA ALA A 468 13.69 -15.18 0.43
C ALA A 468 13.33 -14.96 -1.04
N ALA A 469 12.68 -15.93 -1.65
CA ALA A 469 12.23 -15.83 -3.04
C ALA A 469 11.25 -16.96 -3.40
N GLY A 470 10.60 -16.83 -4.55
CA GLY A 470 9.73 -17.86 -5.09
C GLY A 470 9.68 -17.88 -6.62
N LEU A 471 9.16 -18.97 -7.14
CA LEU A 471 8.93 -19.20 -8.56
C LEU A 471 7.50 -19.71 -8.76
N LYS A 472 6.95 -19.42 -9.94
CA LYS A 472 5.63 -19.89 -10.34
C LYS A 472 5.62 -20.51 -11.73
N TRP A 473 4.61 -21.34 -11.96
CA TRP A 473 4.14 -21.73 -13.28
C TRP A 473 2.61 -21.63 -13.28
N HIS A 474 2.05 -20.76 -14.13
CA HIS A 474 0.65 -20.30 -14.03
C HIS A 474 0.32 -19.77 -12.62
N TYR A 475 -0.61 -20.44 -11.93
CA TYR A 475 -1.03 -20.15 -10.56
C TYR A 475 -0.48 -21.17 -9.54
N TYR A 476 0.34 -22.12 -9.99
CA TYR A 476 1.11 -23.01 -9.12
C TYR A 476 2.44 -22.35 -8.77
N GLY A 477 2.89 -22.50 -7.53
CA GLY A 477 4.13 -21.85 -7.11
C GLY A 477 4.77 -22.46 -5.89
N ALA A 478 6.05 -22.16 -5.71
CA ALA A 478 6.81 -22.51 -4.53
C ALA A 478 7.70 -21.34 -4.13
N ALA A 479 7.72 -21.06 -2.83
CA ALA A 479 8.55 -20.02 -2.24
C ALA A 479 9.21 -20.52 -0.96
N GLY A 480 10.34 -19.92 -0.61
CA GLY A 480 11.06 -20.22 0.61
C GLY A 480 11.70 -18.99 1.22
N MET A 481 11.81 -18.99 2.55
CA MET A 481 12.49 -17.99 3.36
C MET A 481 13.39 -18.67 4.39
N GLU A 482 14.67 -18.33 4.41
CA GLU A 482 15.56 -18.61 5.53
C GLU A 482 15.32 -17.58 6.63
N TYR A 483 14.49 -17.96 7.61
CA TYR A 483 13.99 -17.07 8.65
C TYR A 483 15.00 -16.90 9.78
N GLU A 484 15.16 -15.65 10.22
CA GLU A 484 15.79 -15.28 11.47
C GLU A 484 14.96 -14.18 12.13
N ASN A 485 14.63 -14.33 13.40
CA ASN A 485 13.79 -13.38 14.10
C ASN A 485 14.54 -12.07 14.43
N TRP A 486 13.79 -11.09 14.92
CA TRP A 486 14.27 -9.74 15.21
C TRP A 486 15.46 -9.64 16.19
N ASN A 487 15.72 -10.67 17.01
CA ASN A 487 16.84 -10.68 17.97
C ASN A 487 17.86 -11.81 17.73
N GLY A 488 17.76 -12.54 16.62
CA GLY A 488 18.71 -13.60 16.23
C GLY A 488 18.69 -14.84 17.15
N LYS A 489 17.65 -14.99 17.99
CA LYS A 489 17.51 -16.14 18.90
C LYS A 489 16.62 -17.25 18.35
N LEU A 490 15.94 -17.02 17.23
CA LEU A 490 15.13 -18.01 16.53
C LEU A 490 15.48 -18.00 15.05
N THR A 491 15.69 -19.18 14.49
CA THR A 491 15.88 -19.39 13.06
C THR A 491 15.06 -20.59 12.58
N SER A 492 14.66 -20.57 11.32
CA SER A 492 14.01 -21.71 10.68
C SER A 492 14.08 -21.61 9.15
N ARG A 493 13.57 -22.65 8.47
CA ARG A 493 13.42 -22.70 7.02
C ARG A 493 11.94 -22.81 6.70
N LYS A 494 11.35 -21.75 6.17
CA LYS A 494 9.90 -21.66 5.87
C LYS A 494 9.68 -21.83 4.37
N SER A 495 8.70 -22.63 3.97
CA SER A 495 8.30 -22.81 2.58
C SER A 495 6.80 -22.77 2.41
N TRP A 496 6.38 -22.24 1.28
CA TRP A 496 4.98 -22.16 0.86
C TRP A 496 4.83 -22.79 -0.52
N PHE A 497 3.87 -23.69 -0.66
CA PHE A 497 3.53 -24.33 -1.94
C PHE A 497 2.09 -23.99 -2.31
N PHE A 498 1.92 -23.24 -3.39
CA PHE A 498 0.63 -22.84 -3.93
C PHE A 498 0.15 -23.93 -4.87
N VAL A 499 -0.92 -24.61 -4.47
CA VAL A 499 -1.49 -25.78 -5.14
C VAL A 499 -2.94 -25.52 -5.54
N SER A 500 -3.60 -26.49 -6.18
CA SER A 500 -4.95 -26.29 -6.72
C SER A 500 -6.01 -25.96 -5.66
N TRP A 501 -5.82 -26.44 -4.43
CA TRP A 501 -6.81 -26.30 -3.36
C TRP A 501 -6.52 -25.17 -2.36
N GLY A 502 -5.36 -24.54 -2.43
CA GLY A 502 -4.90 -23.57 -1.43
C GLY A 502 -3.38 -23.57 -1.28
N VAL A 503 -2.90 -23.49 -0.04
CA VAL A 503 -1.47 -23.31 0.26
C VAL A 503 -0.99 -24.33 1.30
N ILE A 504 0.15 -24.96 1.05
CA ILE A 504 0.87 -25.80 2.02
C ILE A 504 1.97 -24.96 2.66
N PHE A 505 2.00 -24.94 3.99
CA PHE A 505 3.01 -24.32 4.82
C PHE A 505 3.91 -25.43 5.38
N ALA A 506 5.20 -25.34 5.10
CA ALA A 506 6.19 -26.31 5.56
C ALA A 506 7.37 -25.59 6.21
N GLU A 507 7.64 -25.94 7.46
CA GLU A 507 8.71 -25.34 8.24
C GLU A 507 9.57 -26.42 8.88
N SER A 508 10.88 -26.28 8.75
CA SER A 508 11.87 -27.18 9.33
C SER A 508 12.98 -26.41 10.02
N ASN A 509 13.84 -27.15 10.74
CA ASN A 509 15.02 -26.61 11.38
C ASN A 509 14.69 -25.46 12.35
N ILE A 510 13.53 -25.55 13.02
CA ILE A 510 13.09 -24.56 14.02
C ILE A 510 14.02 -24.69 15.22
N LYS A 511 14.85 -23.67 15.39
CA LYS A 511 15.91 -23.56 16.38
C LYS A 511 15.76 -22.27 17.15
N GLY A 512 15.47 -22.35 18.45
CA GLY A 512 15.14 -21.19 19.28
C GLY A 512 15.83 -21.17 20.64
N LYS A 513 15.89 -19.98 21.26
CA LYS A 513 16.22 -19.80 22.69
C LYS A 513 15.04 -19.16 23.42
N GLY A 514 14.31 -19.96 24.19
CA GLY A 514 13.04 -19.60 24.81
C GLY A 514 11.91 -20.54 24.38
N GLU A 515 10.68 -20.22 24.79
CA GLU A 515 9.49 -20.97 24.38
C GLU A 515 9.08 -20.55 22.97
N VAL A 516 9.12 -21.49 22.02
CA VAL A 516 8.84 -21.21 20.61
C VAL A 516 7.47 -21.75 20.22
N TYR A 517 6.73 -20.99 19.43
CA TYR A 517 5.43 -21.39 18.88
C TYR A 517 5.27 -20.93 17.43
N THR A 518 4.41 -21.61 16.68
CA THR A 518 3.96 -21.18 15.34
C THR A 518 2.48 -20.87 15.38
N THR A 519 2.09 -19.69 14.90
CA THR A 519 0.69 -19.30 14.76
C THR A 519 0.13 -19.85 13.45
N VAL A 520 -0.87 -20.73 13.54
CA VAL A 520 -1.58 -21.27 12.38
C VAL A 520 -2.70 -20.34 11.94
N ALA A 521 -3.43 -19.75 12.88
CA ALA A 521 -4.49 -18.81 12.61
C ALA A 521 -4.65 -17.80 13.76
N ASN A 522 -5.04 -16.58 13.42
CA ASN A 522 -5.57 -15.57 14.33
C ASN A 522 -6.59 -14.78 13.54
N ARG A 523 -7.81 -15.31 13.47
CA ARG A 523 -8.84 -14.81 12.56
C ARG A 523 -9.95 -14.12 13.33
N LYS A 524 -10.33 -12.94 12.85
CA LYS A 524 -11.39 -12.12 13.43
C LYS A 524 -12.73 -12.61 12.90
N PHE A 525 -13.76 -12.59 13.74
CA PHE A 525 -15.13 -12.81 13.36
C PHE A 525 -16.04 -11.85 14.12
N LYS A 526 -17.16 -11.48 13.50
CA LYS A 526 -18.22 -10.69 14.15
C LYS A 526 -19.05 -11.54 15.12
N THR A 527 -19.31 -12.78 14.73
CA THR A 527 -20.03 -13.79 15.53
C THR A 527 -19.22 -15.08 15.55
N LEU A 528 -19.42 -15.91 16.58
CA LEU A 528 -18.64 -17.13 16.72
C LEU A 528 -18.99 -18.07 15.56
N PRO A 529 -18.03 -18.44 14.69
CA PRO A 529 -18.30 -19.44 13.66
C PRO A 529 -18.48 -20.82 14.29
N GLU A 530 -19.13 -21.73 13.58
CA GLU A 530 -19.00 -23.14 13.90
C GLU A 530 -17.55 -23.57 13.71
N ILE A 531 -16.96 -24.15 14.75
CA ILE A 531 -15.60 -24.68 14.74
C ILE A 531 -15.70 -26.19 14.86
N LYS A 532 -15.06 -26.92 13.94
CA LYS A 532 -14.92 -28.38 14.01
C LYS A 532 -13.47 -28.78 14.19
N ILE A 533 -13.21 -29.73 15.07
CA ILE A 533 -11.89 -30.34 15.27
C ILE A 533 -12.04 -31.81 14.92
N ASP A 534 -11.32 -32.28 13.89
CA ASP A 534 -11.44 -33.64 13.37
C ASP A 534 -12.90 -34.05 13.03
N GLY A 535 -13.72 -33.08 12.59
CA GLY A 535 -15.13 -33.27 12.23
C GLY A 535 -16.13 -33.10 13.38
N GLU A 536 -15.66 -33.02 14.63
CA GLU A 536 -16.49 -32.85 15.82
C GLU A 536 -16.66 -31.36 16.18
N ILE A 537 -17.89 -30.93 16.49
CA ILE A 537 -18.17 -29.53 16.85
C ILE A 537 -17.53 -29.18 18.20
N PHE A 538 -16.76 -28.10 18.23
CA PHE A 538 -16.16 -27.54 19.44
C PHE A 538 -17.03 -26.40 20.00
N ASN A 539 -17.46 -26.54 21.26
CA ASN A 539 -18.32 -25.57 21.96
C ASN A 539 -17.63 -24.89 23.16
N GLY A 540 -16.31 -25.06 23.33
CA GLY A 540 -15.55 -24.45 24.43
C GLY A 540 -14.98 -23.07 24.06
N GLU A 541 -14.21 -22.47 24.98
CA GLU A 541 -13.49 -21.20 24.72
C GLU A 541 -11.99 -21.41 24.49
N GLU A 542 -11.39 -22.45 25.08
CA GLU A 542 -9.96 -22.78 24.92
C GLU A 542 -9.78 -24.30 25.01
N ILE A 543 -8.89 -24.86 24.18
CA ILE A 543 -8.57 -26.29 24.19
C ILE A 543 -7.13 -26.53 23.72
N LYS A 544 -6.47 -27.51 24.36
CA LYS A 544 -5.22 -28.11 23.90
C LYS A 544 -5.48 -29.56 23.51
N ILE A 545 -5.31 -29.90 22.23
CA ILE A 545 -5.72 -31.22 21.69
C ILE A 545 -4.84 -31.64 20.51
N LYS A 546 -4.69 -32.96 20.32
CA LYS A 546 -4.10 -33.51 19.10
C LYS A 546 -5.14 -33.62 18.00
N ALA A 547 -4.97 -32.85 16.93
CA ALA A 547 -5.89 -32.80 15.80
C ALA A 547 -5.18 -33.10 14.47
N GLU A 548 -5.92 -33.61 13.51
CA GLU A 548 -5.52 -33.66 12.09
C GLU A 548 -6.02 -32.46 11.30
N ASN A 549 -7.12 -31.83 11.72
CA ASN A 549 -7.60 -30.61 11.11
C ASN A 549 -8.51 -29.78 12.04
N VAL A 550 -8.57 -28.48 11.75
CA VAL A 550 -9.60 -27.58 12.28
C VAL A 550 -10.33 -26.94 11.12
N GLU A 551 -11.66 -26.95 11.14
CA GLU A 551 -12.51 -26.27 10.17
C GLU A 551 -13.25 -25.12 10.84
N MET A 552 -13.25 -23.95 10.20
CA MET A 552 -14.08 -22.82 10.59
C MET A 552 -14.44 -22.01 9.35
N ASP A 553 -15.73 -21.71 9.18
CA ASP A 553 -16.23 -20.80 8.12
C ASP A 553 -15.68 -21.14 6.71
N GLY A 554 -15.81 -22.42 6.33
CA GLY A 554 -15.37 -22.95 5.03
C GLY A 554 -13.86 -23.07 4.83
N LYS A 555 -13.04 -22.74 5.84
CA LYS A 555 -11.59 -22.87 5.82
C LYS A 555 -11.17 -24.11 6.59
N ILE A 556 -10.26 -24.89 6.04
CA ILE A 556 -9.72 -26.06 6.74
C ILE A 556 -8.21 -25.87 6.95
N PHE A 557 -7.80 -25.88 8.21
CA PHE A 557 -6.41 -25.93 8.65
C PHE A 557 -6.01 -27.38 8.82
N MET A 558 -5.43 -27.98 7.79
CA MET A 558 -5.10 -29.40 7.72
C MET A 558 -3.65 -29.65 8.16
N PHE A 559 -3.42 -30.55 9.11
CA PHE A 559 -2.10 -30.97 9.54
C PHE A 559 -1.69 -32.29 8.87
N TYR A 560 -0.48 -32.34 8.29
CA TYR A 560 0.01 -33.57 7.60
C TYR A 560 0.33 -34.70 8.58
N LYS A 561 0.66 -34.36 9.82
CA LYS A 561 0.76 -35.27 10.95
C LYS A 561 -0.24 -34.85 12.01
N LYS A 562 -0.77 -35.79 12.78
CA LYS A 562 -1.62 -35.47 13.92
C LYS A 562 -0.81 -34.63 14.92
N THR A 563 -1.21 -33.37 15.10
CA THR A 563 -0.42 -32.32 15.75
C THR A 563 -1.12 -31.84 17.00
N GLU A 564 -0.38 -31.65 18.09
CA GLU A 564 -0.92 -30.99 19.28
C GLU A 564 -1.05 -29.50 19.00
N ILE A 565 -2.28 -29.01 19.00
CA ILE A 565 -2.63 -27.62 18.77
C ILE A 565 -3.22 -27.03 20.04
N ASN A 566 -3.09 -25.72 20.17
CA ASN A 566 -3.87 -24.90 21.08
C ASN A 566 -4.85 -24.09 20.25
N LEU A 567 -6.11 -24.06 20.67
CA LEU A 567 -7.14 -23.21 20.10
C LEU A 567 -7.73 -22.35 21.20
N LYS A 568 -7.88 -21.05 20.95
CA LYS A 568 -8.48 -20.10 21.88
C LYS A 568 -9.40 -19.13 21.15
N ILE A 569 -10.58 -18.92 21.73
CA ILE A 569 -11.52 -17.88 21.35
C ILE A 569 -11.31 -16.71 22.30
N GLU A 570 -10.92 -15.56 21.76
CA GLU A 570 -10.75 -14.32 22.52
C GLU A 570 -11.84 -13.34 22.11
N LYS A 571 -12.72 -13.00 23.04
CA LYS A 571 -13.77 -11.99 22.82
C LYS A 571 -13.19 -10.59 23.07
N LYS A 572 -13.51 -9.66 22.18
CA LYS A 572 -13.33 -8.21 22.30
C LYS A 572 -14.72 -7.55 22.27
N ASP A 573 -14.80 -6.25 22.53
CA ASP A 573 -16.09 -5.56 22.73
C ASP A 573 -17.05 -5.68 21.53
N ASP A 574 -16.53 -5.71 20.30
CA ASP A 574 -17.30 -5.72 19.05
C ASP A 574 -17.00 -6.90 18.11
N CYS A 575 -16.03 -7.75 18.48
CA CYS A 575 -15.59 -8.88 17.66
C CYS A 575 -14.99 -10.00 18.52
N LEU A 576 -14.62 -11.11 17.90
CA LEU A 576 -13.84 -12.16 18.52
C LEU A 576 -12.74 -12.65 17.59
N PHE A 577 -11.70 -13.24 18.18
CA PHE A 577 -10.60 -13.85 17.48
C PHE A 577 -10.55 -15.34 17.78
N VAL A 578 -10.47 -16.16 16.74
CA VAL A 578 -10.14 -17.58 16.86
C VAL A 578 -8.64 -17.73 16.57
N LYS A 579 -7.88 -18.04 17.62
CA LYS A 579 -6.44 -18.30 17.57
C LYS A 579 -6.17 -19.78 17.54
N ILE A 580 -5.27 -20.22 16.66
CA ILE A 580 -4.72 -21.57 16.62
C ILE A 580 -3.20 -21.47 16.57
N TRP A 581 -2.50 -22.13 17.49
CA TRP A 581 -1.03 -22.19 17.47
C TRP A 581 -0.50 -23.55 17.91
N VAL A 582 0.73 -23.84 17.48
CA VAL A 582 1.48 -25.06 17.83
C VAL A 582 2.68 -24.67 18.66
N GLU A 583 2.89 -25.35 19.78
CA GLU A 583 4.08 -25.16 20.62
C GLU A 583 5.21 -26.09 20.16
N HIS A 584 6.40 -25.52 19.96
CA HIS A 584 7.62 -26.27 19.67
C HIS A 584 8.43 -26.60 20.94
N GLY A 585 7.95 -26.13 22.09
CA GLY A 585 8.59 -26.30 23.39
C GLY A 585 9.66 -25.24 23.68
N LYS A 586 10.40 -25.47 24.76
CA LYS A 586 11.49 -24.61 25.20
C LYS A 586 12.81 -25.03 24.54
N ASP A 587 13.53 -24.05 24.00
CA ASP A 587 14.84 -24.20 23.36
C ASP A 587 14.88 -25.31 22.28
N PRO A 588 13.95 -25.32 21.30
CA PRO A 588 13.94 -26.36 20.28
C PRO A 588 15.22 -26.30 19.45
N VAL A 589 15.73 -27.48 19.05
CA VAL A 589 16.97 -27.60 18.27
C VAL A 589 16.77 -28.15 16.86
N ASN A 590 15.59 -28.70 16.55
CA ASN A 590 15.24 -29.19 15.20
C ASN A 590 13.73 -29.50 15.09
N SER A 591 12.87 -28.59 15.54
CA SER A 591 11.42 -28.80 15.42
C SER A 591 10.96 -28.54 13.98
N SER A 592 9.79 -29.07 13.62
CA SER A 592 9.20 -28.88 12.30
C SER A 592 7.67 -28.89 12.37
N LEU A 593 7.04 -28.26 11.39
CA LEU A 593 5.59 -28.24 11.24
C LEU A 593 5.21 -28.22 9.75
N VAL A 594 4.24 -29.05 9.38
CA VAL A 594 3.67 -29.04 8.03
C VAL A 594 2.15 -29.04 8.13
N TRP A 595 1.54 -28.00 7.58
CA TRP A 595 0.09 -27.81 7.56
C TRP A 595 -0.36 -27.17 6.24
N GLY A 596 -1.66 -27.16 5.98
CA GLY A 596 -2.25 -26.60 4.79
C GLY A 596 -3.47 -25.74 5.10
N LEU A 597 -3.57 -24.59 4.44
CA LEU A 597 -4.78 -23.78 4.38
C LEU A 597 -5.57 -24.22 3.15
N VAL A 598 -6.57 -25.06 3.38
CA VAL A 598 -7.42 -25.63 2.32
C VAL A 598 -8.63 -24.71 2.13
N MET A 599 -8.70 -24.08 0.96
CA MET A 599 -9.76 -23.15 0.58
C MET A 599 -10.74 -23.77 -0.42
N ASN A 600 -10.28 -24.74 -1.23
CA ASN A 600 -11.13 -25.48 -2.15
C ASN A 600 -10.63 -26.92 -2.32
N LYS A 601 -11.16 -27.86 -1.54
CA LYS A 601 -10.80 -29.28 -1.65
C LYS A 601 -11.41 -29.99 -2.87
N GLY A 602 -12.38 -29.38 -3.57
CA GLY A 602 -13.24 -30.07 -4.53
C GLY A 602 -13.87 -31.33 -3.92
N ASP A 603 -13.89 -32.40 -4.70
CA ASP A 603 -14.44 -33.71 -4.28
C ASP A 603 -13.49 -34.53 -3.41
N MET A 604 -12.24 -34.09 -3.22
CA MET A 604 -11.27 -34.85 -2.44
C MET A 604 -11.59 -34.82 -0.95
N THR A 605 -11.30 -35.93 -0.28
CA THR A 605 -11.15 -36.02 1.17
C THR A 605 -9.78 -35.46 1.59
N LEU A 606 -9.64 -35.10 2.87
CA LEU A 606 -8.34 -34.65 3.41
C LEU A 606 -7.26 -35.73 3.32
N SER A 607 -7.65 -37.00 3.41
CA SER A 607 -6.72 -38.14 3.26
C SER A 607 -6.17 -38.21 1.83
N GLU A 608 -7.04 -38.11 0.82
CA GLU A 608 -6.62 -38.06 -0.58
C GLU A 608 -5.77 -36.83 -0.90
N ILE A 609 -6.05 -35.68 -0.27
CA ILE A 609 -5.20 -34.49 -0.39
C ILE A 609 -3.80 -34.81 0.14
N LYS A 610 -3.67 -35.35 1.35
CA LYS A 610 -2.36 -35.70 1.94
C LYS A 610 -1.58 -36.69 1.07
N GLU A 611 -2.27 -37.66 0.46
CA GLU A 611 -1.66 -38.65 -0.44
C GLU A 611 -1.18 -38.01 -1.76
N LYS A 612 -2.07 -37.30 -2.46
CA LYS A 612 -1.78 -36.69 -3.76
C LYS A 612 -0.80 -35.52 -3.65
N PHE A 613 -0.77 -34.86 -2.49
CA PHE A 613 0.10 -33.73 -2.18
C PHE A 613 1.15 -34.08 -1.11
N ALA A 614 1.76 -35.26 -1.21
CA ALA A 614 2.72 -35.75 -0.20
C ALA A 614 3.90 -34.78 -0.02
N VAL A 615 4.13 -34.37 1.22
CA VAL A 615 5.20 -33.45 1.62
C VAL A 615 6.36 -34.23 2.24
N THR A 616 7.58 -33.96 1.79
CA THR A 616 8.81 -34.45 2.42
C THR A 616 9.72 -33.28 2.74
N ILE A 617 10.00 -33.10 4.03
CA ILE A 617 10.94 -32.10 4.54
C ILE A 617 12.17 -32.78 5.13
N THR A 618 13.33 -32.25 4.76
CA THR A 618 14.65 -32.60 5.27
C THR A 618 15.39 -31.31 5.59
N GLU A 619 16.53 -31.38 6.26
CA GLU A 619 17.34 -30.18 6.52
C GLU A 619 17.69 -29.49 5.20
N ASP A 620 18.10 -30.24 4.17
CA ASP A 620 18.60 -29.69 2.92
C ASP A 620 17.52 -29.36 1.90
N LYS A 621 16.29 -29.86 2.08
CA LYS A 621 15.29 -29.81 1.02
C LYS A 621 13.86 -29.96 1.52
N HIS A 622 12.96 -29.15 0.98
CA HIS A 622 11.51 -29.38 1.06
C HIS A 622 10.97 -29.78 -0.31
N THR A 623 10.15 -30.80 -0.37
CA THR A 623 9.49 -31.26 -1.60
C THR A 623 8.02 -31.54 -1.39
N VAL A 624 7.23 -31.27 -2.42
CA VAL A 624 5.81 -31.61 -2.47
C VAL A 624 5.57 -32.33 -3.78
N LYS A 625 5.05 -33.55 -3.72
CA LYS A 625 4.45 -34.17 -4.90
C LYS A 625 3.11 -33.52 -5.17
N GLY A 626 2.69 -33.38 -6.42
CA GLY A 626 1.35 -32.85 -6.71
C GLY A 626 0.76 -33.45 -7.97
N ILE A 627 -0.50 -33.12 -8.25
CA ILE A 627 -1.22 -33.68 -9.42
C ILE A 627 -0.62 -33.15 -10.73
N LYS A 628 -0.45 -31.83 -10.84
CA LYS A 628 0.06 -31.15 -12.04
C LYS A 628 1.55 -30.82 -11.96
N CYS A 629 2.03 -30.51 -10.77
CA CYS A 629 3.43 -30.16 -10.52
C CYS A 629 3.99 -30.91 -9.33
N ASP A 630 5.28 -31.22 -9.38
CA ASP A 630 6.08 -31.47 -8.19
C ASP A 630 6.90 -30.21 -7.88
N TYR A 631 7.10 -29.95 -6.60
CA TYR A 631 7.71 -28.71 -6.11
C TYR A 631 8.92 -29.03 -5.25
N GLN A 632 9.89 -28.12 -5.27
CA GLN A 632 11.10 -28.25 -4.49
C GLN A 632 11.63 -26.88 -4.06
N ILE A 633 11.94 -26.76 -2.77
CA ILE A 633 12.83 -25.74 -2.23
C ILE A 633 14.12 -26.44 -1.78
N ASN A 634 15.25 -25.95 -2.27
CA ASN A 634 16.57 -26.46 -1.93
C ASN A 634 17.24 -25.50 -0.95
N TRP A 635 17.75 -26.02 0.15
CA TRP A 635 18.40 -25.28 1.22
C TRP A 635 19.92 -25.50 1.29
N ASP A 636 20.46 -26.53 0.61
CA ASP A 636 21.90 -26.69 0.34
C ASP A 636 22.28 -26.07 -1.02
N PHE A 637 21.54 -25.05 -1.44
CA PHE A 637 21.83 -24.40 -2.71
C PHE A 637 23.19 -23.68 -2.60
N LYS A 638 24.16 -24.15 -3.37
CA LYS A 638 25.39 -23.41 -3.61
C LYS A 638 25.13 -22.41 -4.73
N ILE A 639 25.44 -21.14 -4.45
CA ILE A 639 25.33 -20.01 -5.38
C ILE A 639 25.81 -20.47 -6.77
N GLN A 640 24.93 -20.34 -7.77
CA GLN A 640 25.16 -20.66 -9.20
C GLN A 640 25.21 -22.12 -9.65
N VAL A 641 25.15 -23.13 -8.76
CA VAL A 641 25.22 -24.55 -9.19
C VAL A 641 23.87 -25.26 -9.06
N GLN A 642 23.11 -24.97 -8.00
CA GLN A 642 21.81 -25.61 -7.76
C GLN A 642 20.70 -24.57 -7.66
N PRO A 643 19.53 -24.81 -8.28
CA PRO A 643 18.40 -23.91 -8.16
C PRO A 643 17.86 -23.92 -6.72
N PHE A 644 17.46 -22.74 -6.24
CA PHE A 644 16.81 -22.57 -4.95
C PHE A 644 15.37 -23.10 -4.99
N CYS A 645 14.62 -22.76 -6.04
CA CYS A 645 13.26 -23.21 -6.24
C CYS A 645 13.11 -23.93 -7.59
N VAL A 646 12.42 -25.08 -7.58
CA VAL A 646 12.12 -25.88 -8.77
C VAL A 646 10.65 -26.26 -8.78
N ILE A 647 10.03 -26.11 -9.95
CA ILE A 647 8.69 -26.63 -10.24
C ILE A 647 8.82 -27.57 -11.44
N TYR A 648 8.63 -28.87 -11.21
CA TYR A 648 8.56 -29.88 -12.26
C TYR A 648 7.12 -30.01 -12.75
N ARG A 649 6.90 -29.81 -14.03
CA ARG A 649 5.59 -29.82 -14.68
C ARG A 649 5.36 -31.19 -15.31
N LYS A 650 4.35 -31.91 -14.81
CA LYS A 650 4.08 -33.29 -15.26
C LYS A 650 3.46 -33.37 -16.65
N GLU A 651 2.78 -32.31 -17.06
CA GLU A 651 2.07 -32.27 -18.33
C GLU A 651 3.01 -32.23 -19.54
N ASP A 652 4.12 -31.50 -19.43
CA ASP A 652 5.10 -31.35 -20.52
C ASP A 652 6.50 -31.87 -20.17
N ASN A 653 6.68 -32.50 -19.00
CA ASN A 653 7.94 -33.02 -18.48
C ASN A 653 9.08 -31.99 -18.47
N ARG A 654 8.79 -30.75 -18.04
CA ARG A 654 9.78 -29.66 -17.97
C ARG A 654 9.88 -29.07 -16.58
N GLU A 655 11.04 -28.53 -16.26
CA GLU A 655 11.30 -27.82 -15.01
C GLU A 655 11.38 -26.32 -15.22
N SER A 656 10.71 -25.57 -14.35
CA SER A 656 11.01 -24.16 -14.11
C SER A 656 11.98 -24.09 -12.92
N ARG A 657 13.02 -23.27 -13.03
CA ARG A 657 14.08 -23.14 -12.03
C ARG A 657 14.33 -21.67 -11.68
N MET A 658 14.63 -21.40 -10.42
CA MET A 658 15.04 -20.08 -9.94
C MET A 658 16.29 -20.20 -9.08
N TYR A 659 17.23 -19.27 -9.27
CA TYR A 659 18.48 -19.17 -8.54
C TYR A 659 18.51 -17.86 -7.74
N LEU A 660 18.99 -17.91 -6.49
CA LEU A 660 19.27 -16.73 -5.69
C LEU A 660 20.61 -16.13 -6.18
N ASN A 661 20.61 -14.85 -6.60
CA ASN A 661 21.70 -14.06 -7.23
C ASN A 661 21.65 -13.86 -8.77
N ASN A 662 20.50 -14.07 -9.43
CA ASN A 662 20.30 -13.68 -10.84
C ASN A 662 19.44 -12.40 -11.03
N TYR A 663 19.26 -11.57 -10.00
CA TYR A 663 18.33 -10.44 -10.03
C TYR A 663 18.91 -9.13 -9.53
#